data_AF-A0A554KTL5-F1
#
_entry.id   AF-A0A554KTL5-F1
#
_cell.length_a   1.000
_cell.length_b   1.000
_cell.length_c   1.000
_cell.angle_alpha   90.00
_cell.angle_beta   90.00
_cell.angle_gamma   90.00
#
_symmetry.space_group_name_H-M   'P 1'
#
loop_
_entity.id
_entity.type
_entity.pdbx_description
1 polymer ?
#
loop_
_entity_poly.entity_id
_entity_poly.type
_entity_poly.pdbx_seq_one_letter_code
_entity_poly.pdbx_strand_id
1 'polypeptide(L)'
;MSKGANTTKKIHLRRCAVCQKVGHNKSTCPEAVAQNIDKPVNQPLKFFVHHVNYNNHQSPHLVNLKEHKKNLYEDVQSVGPKKNTEFYFDHDTPVKQIPKITTPSFSPNIKANKRATNTTQKKSTSNLGQNIKTAFDKASSAVAPKHLAGVAMVILFLLFVPSRARTYYFDLKSTANKISDNSTAGFSALQDSTSALMSGNLEGAQESLTGALQNFDKAVKVLNSEHQILQKIVSVVPIMNGEMQSRQRLITAGQEISLGNTYLLKGLSEIRAVSSTITKNLALLGEHLRFSLPHYQTALIDLNKVDSDVLPFEYQNTFKEFRILFNAYVGDLEKIAKLNSAVQEIFGGQGLRRYLLVFQNPDELRATGGFMGSFALLDIKDGDIVKIDIPAGGTYDLQGQLSQYVAPPTPLLLSNKRWEFQDANWFPDFPASAKKILWFYRHGRNMTADGVISINATVLNRLLSIVGPVVEENHNVVIDKETALTTIQHIVEYGPEKKENKPKQILSDLAPIFISNFKKMKAEAVLPMLANLQEALQEKEIQSYFTDTETENTIKEFGWSGEILKTNPDQDYLFVVNTNIQGQKSDARIKQTISHQAIVQPDGTILDSVVISREHTGQAEEKLYGQTNIDYLRIYVPAGSELVRASGFIWPDEQIFRAPESWYEKDATLSDLEKEISIDSKSGTRITSEFGKTAFANWLITEPGQTNQIQFIYKLPFKAWEQPEDRSLNNWAKIFQSEDPSSKYQLIVQKQSGITSNFDSQIIYPEGWSPIWQNGDGVNLASNGAAINSTELNNDKIWSLVMKKNE
;
A
#
# COMPACT_ATOMS: atom_id res chain seq x y z
N MET A 1 3.47 -45.36 36.86
CA MET A 1 4.44 -44.64 37.69
C MET A 1 5.48 -43.97 36.79
N SER A 2 5.40 -42.66 36.60
CA SER A 2 6.55 -41.82 36.24
C SER A 2 6.27 -40.41 36.79
N LYS A 3 7.06 -40.05 37.81
CA LYS A 3 6.94 -38.78 38.54
C LYS A 3 7.54 -37.65 37.72
N GLY A 4 6.95 -36.48 37.87
CA GLY A 4 7.30 -35.27 37.16
C GLY A 4 8.70 -34.73 37.48
N ALA A 5 9.21 -33.99 36.50
CA ALA A 5 10.29 -33.04 36.64
C ALA A 5 9.87 -31.77 35.88
N ASN A 6 8.98 -30.99 36.49
CA ASN A 6 8.71 -29.62 36.06
C ASN A 6 9.55 -28.70 36.93
N THR A 7 10.84 -28.63 36.61
CA THR A 7 11.71 -27.54 37.07
C THR A 7 12.21 -26.85 35.82
N THR A 8 11.61 -25.70 35.50
CA THR A 8 12.17 -24.74 34.55
C THR A 8 13.55 -24.36 35.06
N LYS A 9 14.61 -24.99 34.51
CA LYS A 9 15.97 -24.47 34.65
C LYS A 9 15.94 -23.05 34.09
N LYS A 10 16.05 -22.04 34.97
CA LYS A 10 16.25 -20.66 34.53
C LYS A 10 17.44 -20.64 33.57
N ILE A 11 17.26 -20.05 32.40
CA ILE A 11 18.32 -19.92 31.40
C ILE A 11 19.42 -19.06 32.03
N HIS A 12 20.61 -19.62 32.19
CA HIS A 12 21.76 -18.88 32.71
C HIS A 12 22.37 -18.07 31.57
N LEU A 13 22.06 -16.77 31.51
CA LEU A 13 22.68 -15.86 30.54
C LEU A 13 24.19 -15.75 30.80
N ARG A 14 24.99 -15.80 29.72
CA ARG A 14 26.44 -15.65 29.80
C ARG A 14 26.79 -14.23 30.27
N ARG A 15 27.49 -14.13 31.40
CA ARG A 15 28.04 -12.86 31.91
C ARG A 15 29.34 -12.52 31.21
N CYS A 16 29.56 -11.23 30.93
CA CYS A 16 30.83 -10.76 30.41
C CYS A 16 31.97 -11.14 31.36
N ALA A 17 33.01 -11.78 30.84
CA ALA A 17 34.17 -12.21 31.64
C ALA A 17 34.95 -11.04 32.26
N VAL A 18 34.72 -9.79 31.81
CA VAL A 18 35.40 -8.58 32.30
C VAL A 18 34.58 -7.91 33.40
N CYS A 19 33.35 -7.49 33.09
CA CYS A 19 32.54 -6.68 34.02
C CYS A 19 31.48 -7.48 34.80
N GLN A 20 31.33 -8.78 34.53
CA GLN A 20 30.31 -9.66 35.12
C GLN A 20 28.85 -9.24 34.89
N LYS A 21 28.59 -8.25 34.03
CA LYS A 21 27.25 -7.86 33.56
C LYS A 21 26.84 -8.74 32.38
N VAL A 22 25.54 -8.97 32.24
CA VAL A 22 24.95 -9.57 31.03
C VAL A 22 24.87 -8.51 29.93
N GLY A 23 24.80 -8.90 28.65
CA GLY A 23 24.60 -7.95 27.55
C GLY A 23 25.72 -7.78 26.53
N HIS A 24 26.92 -8.32 26.78
CA HIS A 24 28.09 -8.16 25.90
C HIS A 24 29.20 -9.16 26.23
N ASN A 25 30.15 -9.37 25.31
CA ASN A 25 31.29 -10.27 25.51
C ASN A 25 32.56 -9.47 25.89
N LYS A 26 33.73 -10.12 26.01
CA LYS A 26 34.99 -9.45 26.35
C LYS A 26 35.41 -8.39 25.32
N SER A 27 35.19 -8.62 24.02
CA SER A 27 35.60 -7.70 22.95
C SER A 27 34.68 -6.49 22.80
N THR A 28 33.43 -6.60 23.27
CA THR A 28 32.43 -5.51 23.25
C THR A 28 32.17 -4.89 24.62
N CYS A 29 32.95 -5.27 25.64
CA CYS A 29 32.79 -4.74 26.99
C CYS A 29 33.23 -3.28 27.09
N PRO A 30 32.38 -2.35 27.53
CA PRO A 30 32.74 -0.94 27.71
C PRO A 30 33.97 -0.77 28.60
N GLU A 31 34.08 -1.60 29.65
CA GLU A 31 35.19 -1.62 30.60
C GLU A 31 36.48 -2.20 29.97
N ALA A 32 36.39 -3.07 28.96
CA ALA A 32 37.54 -3.58 28.20
C ALA A 32 37.98 -2.63 27.08
N VAL A 33 37.04 -1.89 26.47
CA VAL A 33 37.32 -0.87 25.45
C VAL A 33 38.02 0.34 26.09
N ALA A 34 37.63 0.72 27.30
CA ALA A 34 38.30 1.78 28.07
C ALA A 34 39.78 1.47 28.39
N GLN A 35 40.15 0.20 28.49
CA GLN A 35 41.53 -0.25 28.77
C GLN A 35 42.45 -0.29 27.52
N ASN A 36 41.91 -0.08 26.31
CA ASN A 36 42.67 -0.13 25.06
C ASN A 36 42.91 1.25 24.40
N ILE A 37 42.74 2.35 25.15
CA ILE A 37 42.81 3.72 24.63
C ILE A 37 44.26 4.20 24.33
N ASP A 38 45.30 3.45 24.74
CA ASP A 38 46.71 3.85 24.51
C ASP A 38 47.27 3.59 23.09
N LYS A 39 46.41 3.40 22.07
CA LYS A 39 46.85 3.40 20.65
C LYS A 39 46.09 4.47 19.86
N PRO A 40 46.80 5.41 19.19
CA PRO A 40 46.15 6.50 18.49
C PRO A 40 45.49 5.98 17.21
N VAL A 41 44.16 5.90 17.21
CA VAL A 41 43.35 5.82 16.00
C VAL A 41 43.02 7.25 15.59
N ASN A 42 43.54 7.69 14.45
CA ASN A 42 43.28 9.00 13.91
C ASN A 42 41.80 9.17 13.53
N GLN A 43 41.25 10.30 13.99
CA GLN A 43 39.93 10.90 13.76
C GLN A 43 38.70 10.26 14.45
N PRO A 44 38.05 10.98 15.39
CA PRO A 44 36.73 10.60 15.88
C PRO A 44 35.65 10.99 14.86
N LEU A 45 34.96 9.99 14.30
CA LEU A 45 33.61 10.19 13.76
C LEU A 45 32.73 10.71 14.90
N LYS A 46 32.35 11.99 14.85
CA LYS A 46 31.40 12.59 15.80
C LYS A 46 30.00 12.10 15.41
N PHE A 47 29.56 11.02 16.03
CA PHE A 47 28.14 10.65 16.03
C PHE A 47 27.42 11.58 17.02
N PHE A 48 26.39 12.28 16.57
CA PHE A 48 25.42 12.90 17.46
C PHE A 48 24.48 11.81 17.96
N VAL A 49 24.83 11.22 19.11
CA VAL A 49 23.82 10.56 19.94
C VAL A 49 22.93 11.69 20.47
N HIS A 50 21.66 11.72 20.08
CA HIS A 50 20.69 12.58 20.76
C HIS A 50 20.59 12.12 22.21
N HIS A 51 21.32 12.79 23.11
CA HIS A 51 20.85 12.92 24.48
C HIS A 51 19.56 13.72 24.40
N VAL A 52 18.44 13.09 24.74
CA VAL A 52 17.20 13.81 25.01
C VAL A 52 17.51 14.73 26.19
N ASN A 53 17.61 16.05 25.94
CA ASN A 53 17.75 17.04 27.00
C ASN A 53 16.46 17.01 27.81
N TYR A 54 16.46 16.27 28.92
CA TYR A 54 15.50 16.49 29.99
C TYR A 54 15.87 17.82 30.63
N ASN A 55 15.10 18.88 30.34
CA ASN A 55 15.12 20.05 31.20
C ASN A 55 14.61 19.60 32.57
N ASN A 56 15.50 19.65 33.57
CA ASN A 56 15.21 19.29 34.95
C ASN A 56 14.27 20.36 35.54
N HIS A 57 12.98 20.30 35.21
CA HIS A 57 11.97 20.98 36.00
C HIS A 57 11.67 20.07 37.20
N GLN A 58 12.20 20.44 38.37
CA GLN A 58 11.71 19.90 39.62
C GLN A 58 10.22 20.24 39.71
N SER A 59 9.38 19.20 39.72
CA SER A 59 7.96 19.35 40.01
C SER A 59 7.80 20.03 41.37
N PRO A 60 6.93 21.05 41.50
CA PRO A 60 6.63 21.67 42.79
C PRO A 60 5.95 20.70 43.79
N HIS A 61 5.75 19.44 43.40
CA HIS A 61 5.17 18.37 44.21
C HIS A 61 6.19 17.31 44.67
N LEU A 62 7.49 17.50 44.43
CA LEU A 62 8.55 16.60 44.89
C LEU A 62 9.14 17.10 46.22
N VAL A 63 8.74 16.48 47.33
CA VAL A 63 9.32 16.75 48.64
C VAL A 63 10.62 15.96 48.80
N ASN A 64 11.73 16.67 49.07
CA ASN A 64 13.02 16.07 49.36
C ASN A 64 13.05 15.51 50.80
N LEU A 65 12.84 14.19 50.93
CA LEU A 65 12.78 13.50 52.22
C LEU A 65 14.14 13.38 52.95
N LYS A 66 15.24 13.87 52.37
CA LYS A 66 16.56 13.90 53.04
C LYS A 66 16.77 15.13 53.91
N GLU A 67 16.01 16.21 53.72
CA GLU A 67 16.26 17.51 54.40
C GLU A 67 15.32 17.81 55.58
N HIS A 68 14.19 17.11 55.73
CA HIS A 68 13.27 17.33 56.85
C HIS A 68 13.35 16.23 57.91
N LYS A 69 14.25 16.40 58.89
CA LYS A 69 14.25 15.62 60.13
C LYS A 69 13.39 16.35 61.18
N LYS A 70 12.27 15.71 61.52
CA LYS A 70 11.24 16.05 62.52
C LYS A 70 10.07 16.89 61.98
N ASN A 71 8.87 16.31 62.14
CA ASN A 71 7.53 16.88 61.94
C ASN A 71 7.04 16.99 60.49
N LEU A 72 6.96 15.86 59.78
CA LEU A 72 6.48 15.75 58.39
C LEU A 72 4.95 15.81 58.21
N TYR A 73 4.17 15.92 59.30
CA TYR A 73 2.71 15.72 59.25
C TYR A 73 1.88 16.79 59.98
N GLU A 74 2.48 17.82 60.57
CA GLU A 74 1.71 18.85 61.29
C GLU A 74 1.07 19.89 60.36
N ASP A 75 1.57 20.07 59.14
CA ASP A 75 1.11 21.13 58.21
C ASP A 75 0.43 20.62 56.92
N VAL A 76 0.12 19.33 56.80
CA VAL A 76 -0.57 18.80 55.60
C VAL A 76 -2.08 19.00 55.74
N GLN A 77 -2.61 20.12 55.23
CA GLN A 77 -4.04 20.26 54.98
C GLN A 77 -4.46 19.38 53.79
N SER A 78 -5.47 18.53 53.97
CA SER A 78 -6.03 17.77 52.86
C SER A 78 -6.76 18.72 51.90
N VAL A 79 -6.20 18.92 50.70
CA VAL A 79 -6.90 19.63 49.63
C VAL A 79 -7.48 18.58 48.70
N GLY A 80 -8.81 18.40 48.75
CA GLY A 80 -9.52 17.60 47.76
C GLY A 80 -9.33 18.17 46.35
N PRO A 81 -9.46 17.35 45.28
CA PRO A 81 -9.19 17.81 43.93
C PRO A 81 -10.10 18.98 43.55
N LYS A 82 -9.49 20.12 43.19
CA LYS A 82 -10.21 21.20 42.51
C LYS A 82 -10.74 20.65 41.18
N LYS A 83 -12.05 20.79 40.96
CA LYS A 83 -12.70 20.51 39.66
C LYS A 83 -11.98 21.31 38.58
N ASN A 84 -11.27 20.62 37.72
CA ASN A 84 -10.67 21.20 36.52
C ASN A 84 -11.70 21.05 35.39
N THR A 85 -12.36 22.14 35.01
CA THR A 85 -13.50 22.16 34.09
C THR A 85 -13.12 22.24 32.60
N GLU A 86 -11.85 22.02 32.24
CA GLU A 86 -11.39 22.23 30.86
C GLU A 86 -11.18 20.98 30.01
N PHE A 87 -11.42 19.76 30.51
CA PHE A 87 -11.27 18.54 29.70
C PHE A 87 -12.31 17.44 30.00
N TYR A 88 -13.59 17.80 29.95
CA TYR A 88 -14.67 16.81 29.84
C TYR A 88 -15.67 17.26 28.77
N PHE A 89 -15.73 16.50 27.66
CA PHE A 89 -16.85 16.55 26.73
C PHE A 89 -18.03 15.86 27.41
N ASP A 90 -19.02 16.65 27.80
CA ASP A 90 -20.30 16.18 28.29
C ASP A 90 -21.22 15.91 27.09
N HIS A 91 -21.73 14.69 27.03
CA HIS A 91 -22.79 14.27 26.11
C HIS A 91 -24.13 14.70 26.72
N ASP A 92 -24.68 15.82 26.26
CA ASP A 92 -26.11 16.00 25.95
C ASP A 92 -26.45 17.48 25.82
N THR A 93 -26.83 17.92 24.62
CA THR A 93 -27.81 19.01 24.39
C THR A 93 -28.26 19.01 22.92
N PRO A 94 -29.47 19.52 22.63
CA PRO A 94 -30.26 19.13 21.47
C PRO A 94 -29.79 19.75 20.16
N VAL A 95 -30.05 19.02 19.08
CA VAL A 95 -29.83 19.31 17.66
C VAL A 95 -29.97 20.80 17.33
N LYS A 96 -28.83 21.49 17.20
CA LYS A 96 -28.75 22.73 16.41
C LYS A 96 -28.66 22.32 14.94
N GLN A 97 -29.62 22.81 14.14
CA GLN A 97 -29.65 22.63 12.70
C GLN A 97 -28.30 23.02 12.08
N ILE A 98 -27.70 22.07 11.39
CA ILE A 98 -26.51 22.26 10.55
C ILE A 98 -26.88 23.30 9.48
N PRO A 99 -26.11 24.38 9.27
CA PRO A 99 -26.30 25.24 8.12
C PRO A 99 -26.10 24.40 6.85
N LYS A 100 -27.11 24.36 5.98
CA LYS A 100 -27.00 23.74 4.65
C LYS A 100 -25.72 24.20 3.98
N ILE A 101 -24.83 23.26 3.67
CA ILE A 101 -23.77 23.47 2.69
C ILE A 101 -24.47 23.74 1.36
N THR A 102 -24.54 25.02 0.98
CA THR A 102 -24.91 25.43 -0.37
C THR A 102 -23.80 24.97 -1.31
N THR A 103 -24.10 23.93 -2.09
CA THR A 103 -23.40 23.65 -3.33
C THR A 103 -23.53 24.87 -4.25
N PRO A 104 -22.45 25.34 -4.89
CA PRO A 104 -22.57 26.38 -5.91
C PRO A 104 -23.36 25.83 -7.11
N SER A 105 -24.63 26.25 -7.21
CA SER A 105 -25.45 26.09 -8.41
C SER A 105 -24.88 26.99 -9.50
N PHE A 106 -24.27 26.39 -10.53
CA PHE A 106 -24.11 27.06 -11.81
C PHE A 106 -25.45 26.98 -12.56
N SER A 107 -26.24 28.05 -12.46
CA SER A 107 -27.39 28.28 -13.33
C SER A 107 -26.98 29.19 -14.50
N PRO A 108 -27.10 28.77 -15.77
CA PRO A 108 -26.86 29.65 -16.89
C PRO A 108 -28.02 30.65 -17.00
N ASN A 109 -27.67 31.93 -16.86
CA ASN A 109 -28.62 33.05 -16.89
C ASN A 109 -29.03 33.35 -18.34
N ILE A 110 -30.02 32.62 -18.87
CA ILE A 110 -30.64 32.94 -20.16
C ILE A 110 -31.65 34.07 -19.94
N LYS A 111 -31.23 35.31 -20.23
CA LYS A 111 -32.17 36.42 -20.42
C LYS A 111 -32.95 36.22 -21.72
N ALA A 112 -34.15 35.66 -21.59
CA ALA A 112 -35.18 35.72 -22.61
C ALA A 112 -35.59 37.19 -22.84
N ASN A 113 -35.26 37.75 -24.01
CA ASN A 113 -35.81 39.03 -24.42
C ASN A 113 -36.97 38.80 -25.40
N LYS A 114 -38.16 39.16 -24.93
CA LYS A 114 -39.44 39.03 -25.63
C LYS A 114 -39.43 39.86 -26.91
N ARG A 115 -39.88 39.23 -28.00
CA ARG A 115 -40.38 39.89 -29.21
C ARG A 115 -41.52 40.83 -28.85
N ALA A 116 -41.38 42.11 -29.17
CA ALA A 116 -42.48 43.04 -29.35
C ALA A 116 -42.53 43.48 -30.82
N THR A 117 -43.65 43.20 -31.44
CA THR A 117 -44.08 43.65 -32.77
C THR A 117 -44.49 45.12 -32.74
N ASN A 118 -44.13 45.89 -33.78
CA ASN A 118 -44.99 46.89 -34.46
C ASN A 118 -44.17 47.58 -35.58
N THR A 119 -44.48 47.32 -36.85
CA THR A 119 -45.35 48.11 -37.77
C THR A 119 -44.82 49.48 -38.22
N THR A 120 -44.47 49.51 -39.51
CA THR A 120 -44.75 50.55 -40.53
C THR A 120 -44.11 51.95 -40.49
N GLN A 121 -43.39 52.20 -41.61
CA GLN A 121 -43.48 53.32 -42.55
C GLN A 121 -42.66 54.62 -42.35
N LYS A 122 -41.68 54.73 -43.27
CA LYS A 122 -41.43 55.80 -44.27
C LYS A 122 -41.12 57.26 -43.83
N LYS A 123 -39.91 57.64 -44.27
CA LYS A 123 -39.45 58.91 -44.87
C LYS A 123 -39.13 60.09 -43.95
N SER A 124 -37.83 60.44 -43.89
CA SER A 124 -37.32 61.68 -44.49
C SER A 124 -35.79 61.59 -44.67
N THR A 125 -35.36 61.71 -45.92
CA THR A 125 -33.97 61.82 -46.36
C THR A 125 -33.65 63.28 -46.64
N SER A 126 -32.59 63.84 -46.08
CA SER A 126 -31.71 64.77 -46.81
C SER A 126 -30.38 64.96 -46.08
N ASN A 127 -29.29 64.74 -46.81
CA ASN A 127 -27.89 65.22 -46.61
C ASN A 127 -26.76 64.18 -46.77
N LEU A 128 -27.02 62.96 -47.23
CA LEU A 128 -25.92 62.02 -47.56
C LEU A 128 -25.53 62.00 -49.06
N GLY A 129 -26.44 62.38 -49.96
CA GLY A 129 -26.22 62.30 -51.41
C GLY A 129 -25.27 63.36 -51.99
N GLN A 130 -25.13 64.52 -51.35
CA GLN A 130 -24.24 65.59 -51.82
C GLN A 130 -22.78 65.37 -51.45
N ASN A 131 -22.48 64.61 -50.38
CA ASN A 131 -21.10 64.32 -49.95
C ASN A 131 -20.45 63.13 -50.68
N ILE A 132 -21.25 62.27 -51.33
CA ILE A 132 -20.75 61.14 -52.11
C ILE A 132 -20.35 61.55 -53.54
N LYS A 133 -21.07 62.52 -54.13
CA LYS A 133 -20.79 63.00 -55.49
C LYS A 133 -19.48 63.79 -55.58
N THR A 134 -19.20 64.63 -54.58
CA THR A 134 -17.95 65.41 -54.47
C THR A 134 -16.72 64.55 -54.14
N ALA A 135 -16.89 63.39 -53.51
CA ALA A 135 -15.82 62.42 -53.28
C ALA A 135 -15.49 61.59 -54.53
N PHE A 136 -16.50 61.31 -55.37
CA PHE A 136 -16.33 60.53 -56.61
C PHE A 136 -15.68 61.36 -57.73
N ASP A 137 -16.03 62.64 -57.85
CA ASP A 137 -15.48 63.54 -58.88
C ASP A 137 -14.00 63.93 -58.60
N LYS A 138 -13.54 63.84 -57.34
CA LYS A 138 -12.12 64.00 -56.97
C LYS A 138 -11.29 62.73 -57.15
N ALA A 139 -11.92 61.56 -57.20
CA ALA A 139 -11.23 60.27 -57.37
C ALA A 139 -11.09 59.85 -58.84
N SER A 140 -11.92 60.37 -59.75
CA SER A 140 -11.92 59.99 -61.17
C SER A 140 -10.86 60.70 -62.03
N SER A 141 -10.14 61.70 -61.50
CA SER A 141 -9.12 62.45 -62.23
C SER A 141 -7.67 62.05 -61.93
N ALA A 142 -7.42 61.00 -61.14
CA ALA A 142 -6.07 60.66 -60.67
C ALA A 142 -5.58 59.22 -60.88
N VAL A 143 -6.24 58.36 -61.67
CA VAL A 143 -5.78 56.96 -61.81
C VAL A 143 -5.85 56.46 -63.25
N ALA A 144 -4.69 56.08 -63.79
CA ALA A 144 -4.52 55.49 -65.11
C ALA A 144 -5.26 54.14 -65.27
N PRO A 145 -5.78 53.80 -66.47
CA PRO A 145 -6.74 52.71 -66.71
C PRO A 145 -6.18 51.27 -66.57
N LYS A 146 -5.00 51.07 -65.99
CA LYS A 146 -4.36 49.72 -65.88
C LYS A 146 -4.57 49.02 -64.54
N HIS A 147 -5.04 49.71 -63.49
CA HIS A 147 -5.27 49.11 -62.16
C HIS A 147 -6.74 48.84 -61.81
N LEU A 148 -7.69 49.33 -62.62
CA LEU A 148 -9.13 49.04 -62.43
C LEU A 148 -9.51 47.61 -62.84
N ALA A 149 -8.81 47.01 -63.80
CA ALA A 149 -9.07 45.63 -64.22
C ALA A 149 -8.71 44.60 -63.13
N GLY A 150 -7.63 44.85 -62.36
CA GLY A 150 -7.19 43.95 -61.28
C GLY A 150 -8.09 44.00 -60.05
N VAL A 151 -8.54 45.20 -59.64
CA VAL A 151 -9.46 45.36 -58.51
C VAL A 151 -10.88 44.88 -58.86
N ALA A 152 -11.34 45.14 -60.10
CA ALA A 152 -12.59 44.57 -60.60
C ALA A 152 -12.53 43.05 -60.68
N MET A 153 -11.39 42.44 -61.10
CA MET A 153 -11.22 40.99 -61.09
C MET A 153 -11.20 40.41 -59.67
N VAL A 154 -10.57 41.06 -58.68
CA VAL A 154 -10.55 40.58 -57.29
C VAL A 154 -11.93 40.70 -56.64
N ILE A 155 -12.67 41.77 -56.92
CA ILE A 155 -14.06 41.93 -56.45
C ILE A 155 -15.00 40.96 -57.18
N LEU A 156 -14.81 40.72 -58.49
CA LEU A 156 -15.49 39.66 -59.24
C LEU A 156 -15.10 38.27 -58.73
N PHE A 157 -13.85 38.02 -58.33
CA PHE A 157 -13.39 36.73 -57.78
C PHE A 157 -13.88 36.50 -56.33
N LEU A 158 -14.06 37.58 -55.55
CA LEU A 158 -14.69 37.55 -54.22
C LEU A 158 -16.22 37.45 -54.30
N LEU A 159 -16.85 37.99 -55.36
CA LEU A 159 -18.29 37.86 -55.65
C LEU A 159 -18.63 36.54 -56.38
N PHE A 160 -17.68 35.98 -57.13
CA PHE A 160 -17.70 34.66 -57.81
C PHE A 160 -16.80 33.64 -57.12
N VAL A 161 -16.60 33.72 -55.80
CA VAL A 161 -16.44 32.47 -55.03
C VAL A 161 -17.68 31.67 -55.40
N PRO A 162 -17.57 30.54 -56.13
CA PRO A 162 -18.73 29.88 -56.71
C PRO A 162 -19.77 29.76 -55.60
N SER A 163 -21.03 30.10 -55.85
CA SER A 163 -22.08 30.08 -54.83
C SER A 163 -22.01 28.80 -53.98
N ARG A 164 -21.62 27.70 -54.64
CA ARG A 164 -21.24 26.40 -54.05
C ARG A 164 -20.17 26.42 -52.97
N ALA A 165 -19.11 27.22 -53.02
CA ALA A 165 -18.08 27.37 -51.98
C ALA A 165 -18.58 28.19 -50.77
N ARG A 166 -19.51 29.13 -50.98
CA ARG A 166 -20.21 29.82 -49.88
C ARG A 166 -21.23 28.90 -49.22
N THR A 167 -22.01 28.14 -49.99
CA THR A 167 -22.82 27.03 -49.44
C THR A 167 -21.92 25.98 -48.78
N TYR A 168 -20.75 25.65 -49.35
CA TYR A 168 -19.80 24.71 -48.75
C TYR A 168 -19.27 25.19 -47.40
N TYR A 169 -18.98 26.49 -47.26
CA TYR A 169 -18.54 27.08 -46.00
C TYR A 169 -19.68 27.15 -44.97
N PHE A 170 -20.91 27.46 -45.40
CA PHE A 170 -22.09 27.43 -44.53
C PHE A 170 -22.52 26.01 -44.17
N ASP A 171 -22.36 25.04 -45.07
CA ASP A 171 -22.58 23.62 -44.86
C ASP A 171 -21.49 23.09 -43.93
N LEU A 172 -20.20 23.43 -44.14
CA LEU A 172 -19.10 23.14 -43.19
C LEU A 172 -19.36 23.70 -41.80
N LYS A 173 -19.82 24.95 -41.69
CA LYS A 173 -20.14 25.57 -40.40
C LYS A 173 -21.39 24.95 -39.77
N SER A 174 -22.38 24.58 -40.57
CA SER A 174 -23.60 23.87 -40.15
C SER A 174 -23.27 22.46 -39.66
N THR A 175 -22.41 21.74 -40.37
CA THR A 175 -21.92 20.41 -40.03
C THR A 175 -21.02 20.45 -38.81
N ALA A 176 -20.10 21.42 -38.70
CA ALA A 176 -19.29 21.64 -37.51
C ALA A 176 -20.15 21.95 -36.28
N ASN A 177 -21.19 22.78 -36.43
CA ASN A 177 -22.15 23.06 -35.36
C ASN A 177 -22.95 21.81 -34.99
N LYS A 178 -23.46 21.04 -35.95
CA LYS A 178 -24.18 19.78 -35.67
C LYS A 178 -23.29 18.76 -34.96
N ILE A 179 -22.03 18.62 -35.37
CA ILE A 179 -21.05 17.75 -34.71
C ILE A 179 -20.81 18.26 -33.29
N SER A 180 -20.57 19.57 -33.11
CA SER A 180 -20.35 20.20 -31.80
C SER A 180 -21.56 20.05 -30.87
N ASP A 181 -22.77 20.30 -31.35
CA ASP A 181 -24.02 20.22 -30.59
C ASP A 181 -24.28 18.78 -30.14
N ASN A 182 -24.20 17.81 -31.06
CA ASN A 182 -24.38 16.40 -30.74
C ASN A 182 -23.26 15.89 -29.81
N SER A 183 -22.00 16.31 -30.01
CA SER A 183 -20.91 15.89 -29.13
C SER A 183 -21.06 16.47 -27.72
N THR A 184 -21.44 17.75 -27.62
CA THR A 184 -21.70 18.43 -26.33
C THR A 184 -22.87 17.78 -25.60
N ALA A 185 -23.96 17.47 -26.31
CA ALA A 185 -25.09 16.74 -25.75
C ALA A 185 -24.69 15.31 -25.32
N GLY A 186 -23.79 14.65 -26.06
CA GLY A 186 -23.22 13.36 -25.69
C GLY A 186 -22.44 13.41 -24.38
N PHE A 187 -21.52 14.37 -24.24
CA PHE A 187 -20.74 14.56 -23.01
C PHE A 187 -21.61 15.01 -21.82
N SER A 188 -22.59 15.88 -22.04
CA SER A 188 -23.56 16.26 -21.01
C SER A 188 -24.33 15.05 -20.51
N ALA A 189 -24.80 14.19 -21.41
CA ALA A 189 -25.52 12.98 -21.04
C ALA A 189 -24.62 11.95 -20.30
N LEU A 190 -23.32 11.86 -20.63
CA LEU A 190 -22.35 11.10 -19.84
C LEU A 190 -22.20 11.63 -18.41
N GLN A 191 -22.13 12.96 -18.26
CA GLN A 191 -22.08 13.60 -16.95
C GLN A 191 -23.37 13.35 -16.15
N ASP A 192 -24.54 13.48 -16.79
CA ASP A 192 -25.84 13.20 -16.19
C ASP A 192 -25.94 11.74 -15.74
N SER A 193 -25.43 10.81 -16.55
CA SER A 193 -25.36 9.39 -16.19
C SER A 193 -24.51 9.15 -14.94
N THR A 194 -23.35 9.80 -14.86
CA THR A 194 -22.46 9.72 -13.70
C THR A 194 -23.16 10.27 -12.45
N SER A 195 -23.84 11.42 -12.56
CA SER A 195 -24.60 12.01 -11.46
C SER A 195 -25.78 11.12 -11.01
N ALA A 196 -26.50 10.51 -11.95
CA ALA A 196 -27.57 9.57 -11.66
C ALA A 196 -27.03 8.31 -10.94
N LEU A 197 -25.88 7.79 -11.36
CA LEU A 197 -25.21 6.67 -10.68
C LEU A 197 -24.78 7.04 -9.26
N MET A 198 -24.18 8.22 -9.05
CA MET A 198 -23.76 8.70 -7.73
C MET A 198 -24.94 8.91 -6.77
N SER A 199 -26.14 9.18 -7.31
CA SER A 199 -27.38 9.29 -6.52
C SER A 199 -28.12 7.94 -6.37
N GLY A 200 -27.56 6.84 -6.87
CA GLY A 200 -28.15 5.49 -6.80
C GLY A 200 -29.27 5.23 -7.83
N ASN A 201 -29.54 6.19 -8.72
CA ASN A 201 -30.55 6.09 -9.78
C ASN A 201 -29.98 5.36 -11.01
N LEU A 202 -29.99 4.01 -10.99
CA LEU A 202 -29.49 3.20 -12.11
C LEU A 202 -30.31 3.35 -13.39
N GLU A 203 -31.64 3.48 -13.27
CA GLU A 203 -32.51 3.67 -14.43
C GLU A 203 -32.21 4.98 -15.15
N GLY A 204 -32.11 6.08 -14.38
CA GLY A 204 -31.69 7.38 -14.92
C GLY A 204 -30.28 7.35 -15.51
N ALA A 205 -29.35 6.63 -14.86
CA ALA A 205 -27.99 6.49 -15.38
C ALA A 205 -27.98 5.76 -16.74
N GLN A 206 -28.81 4.72 -16.90
CA GLN A 206 -28.95 3.97 -18.14
C GLN A 206 -29.65 4.78 -19.25
N GLU A 207 -30.68 5.55 -18.91
CA GLU A 207 -31.36 6.46 -19.84
C GLU A 207 -30.39 7.51 -20.38
N SER A 208 -29.63 8.16 -19.49
CA SER A 208 -28.60 9.14 -19.86
C SER A 208 -27.49 8.53 -20.71
N LEU A 209 -27.00 7.30 -20.44
CA LEU A 209 -26.04 6.63 -21.32
C LEU A 209 -26.62 6.35 -22.72
N THR A 210 -27.88 5.95 -22.79
CA THR A 210 -28.56 5.73 -24.07
C THR A 210 -28.62 7.04 -24.85
N GLY A 211 -28.93 8.15 -24.19
CA GLY A 211 -28.87 9.49 -24.77
C GLY A 211 -27.46 9.87 -25.24
N ALA A 212 -26.43 9.58 -24.45
CA ALA A 212 -25.05 9.82 -24.82
C ALA A 212 -24.65 9.06 -26.09
N LEU A 213 -24.92 7.76 -26.13
CA LEU A 213 -24.64 6.91 -27.29
C LEU A 213 -25.35 7.39 -28.55
N GLN A 214 -26.63 7.76 -28.46
CA GLN A 214 -27.38 8.29 -29.60
C GLN A 214 -26.80 9.60 -30.11
N ASN A 215 -26.35 10.49 -29.23
CA ASN A 215 -25.77 11.77 -29.60
C ASN A 215 -24.38 11.60 -30.21
N PHE A 216 -23.52 10.74 -29.65
CA PHE A 216 -22.23 10.41 -30.25
C PHE A 216 -22.38 9.70 -31.60
N ASP A 217 -23.32 8.76 -31.73
CA ASP A 217 -23.60 8.09 -33.01
C ASP A 217 -24.07 9.08 -34.08
N LYS A 218 -24.91 10.07 -33.74
CA LYS A 218 -25.26 11.17 -34.66
C LYS A 218 -24.02 11.98 -35.05
N ALA A 219 -23.17 12.34 -34.10
CA ALA A 219 -21.95 13.10 -34.37
C ALA A 219 -20.99 12.33 -35.31
N VAL A 220 -20.78 11.04 -35.06
CA VAL A 220 -19.94 10.16 -35.89
C VAL A 220 -20.56 9.93 -37.28
N LYS A 221 -21.88 9.73 -37.38
CA LYS A 221 -22.57 9.61 -38.67
C LYS A 221 -22.42 10.86 -39.52
N VAL A 222 -22.59 12.05 -38.93
CA VAL A 222 -22.40 13.33 -39.64
C VAL A 222 -20.94 13.48 -40.08
N LEU A 223 -19.99 13.08 -39.24
CA LEU A 223 -18.56 13.10 -39.56
C LEU A 223 -18.19 12.16 -40.72
N ASN A 224 -18.81 10.98 -40.78
CA ASN A 224 -18.54 9.93 -41.78
C ASN A 224 -19.34 10.09 -43.08
N SER A 225 -20.56 10.65 -43.05
CA SER A 225 -21.39 10.85 -44.24
C SER A 225 -20.88 12.00 -45.12
N GLU A 226 -20.23 12.99 -44.52
CA GLU A 226 -19.67 14.15 -45.23
C GLU A 226 -18.16 14.00 -45.55
N HIS A 227 -17.58 12.82 -45.31
CA HIS A 227 -16.15 12.52 -45.47
C HIS A 227 -15.63 12.67 -46.91
N GLN A 228 -16.44 12.38 -47.94
CA GLN A 228 -16.04 12.56 -49.35
C GLN A 228 -15.84 14.04 -49.75
N ILE A 229 -16.53 14.93 -49.05
CA ILE A 229 -16.57 16.38 -49.27
C ILE A 229 -15.45 17.04 -48.44
N LEU A 230 -15.19 16.53 -47.24
CA LEU A 230 -14.13 17.00 -46.35
C LEU A 230 -12.72 16.56 -46.79
N GLN A 231 -12.53 15.32 -47.25
CA GLN A 231 -11.21 14.84 -47.69
C GLN A 231 -10.68 15.58 -48.94
N LYS A 232 -11.56 16.06 -49.83
CA LYS A 232 -11.16 16.88 -50.98
C LYS A 232 -10.61 18.25 -50.57
N ILE A 233 -11.05 18.81 -49.44
CA ILE A 233 -10.55 20.09 -48.91
C ILE A 233 -9.27 19.89 -48.07
N VAL A 234 -9.19 18.79 -47.31
CA VAL A 234 -8.01 18.43 -46.50
C VAL A 234 -6.73 18.27 -47.35
N SER A 235 -6.86 17.90 -48.63
CA SER A 235 -5.71 17.82 -49.55
C SER A 235 -5.08 19.17 -49.94
N VAL A 236 -5.72 20.31 -49.61
CA VAL A 236 -5.32 21.65 -50.08
C VAL A 236 -4.79 22.56 -48.96
N VAL A 237 -5.06 22.26 -47.68
CA VAL A 237 -4.62 23.09 -46.52
C VAL A 237 -4.11 22.19 -45.37
N PRO A 238 -2.78 22.00 -45.23
CA PRO A 238 -2.17 21.08 -44.25
C PRO A 238 -2.46 21.40 -42.77
N ILE A 239 -2.65 22.68 -42.44
CA ILE A 239 -2.81 23.18 -41.06
C ILE A 239 -4.15 22.71 -40.43
N MET A 240 -5.18 22.40 -41.23
CA MET A 240 -6.50 21.99 -40.73
C MET A 240 -6.63 20.48 -40.46
N ASN A 241 -5.60 19.69 -40.76
CA ASN A 241 -5.66 18.22 -40.65
C ASN A 241 -5.61 17.75 -39.18
N GLY A 242 -4.80 18.40 -38.33
CA GLY A 242 -4.63 18.02 -36.91
C GLY A 242 -5.85 18.32 -36.04
N GLU A 243 -6.50 19.47 -36.25
CA GLU A 243 -7.68 19.90 -35.48
C GLU A 243 -8.89 18.99 -35.73
N MET A 244 -9.15 18.64 -37.00
CA MET A 244 -10.26 17.77 -37.36
C MET A 244 -10.07 16.33 -36.88
N GLN A 245 -8.84 15.80 -36.98
CA GLN A 245 -8.52 14.47 -36.46
C GLN A 245 -8.66 14.42 -34.93
N SER A 246 -8.19 15.44 -34.22
CA SER A 246 -8.32 15.52 -32.75
C SER A 246 -9.78 15.57 -32.31
N ARG A 247 -10.64 16.32 -33.00
CA ARG A 247 -12.09 16.33 -32.75
C ARG A 247 -12.74 14.98 -33.00
N GLN A 248 -12.40 14.33 -34.10
CA GLN A 248 -12.89 12.98 -34.39
C GLN A 248 -12.52 11.99 -33.27
N ARG A 249 -11.26 12.00 -32.83
CA ARG A 249 -10.76 11.14 -31.76
C ARG A 249 -11.49 11.39 -30.44
N LEU A 250 -11.77 12.64 -30.07
CA LEU A 250 -12.54 12.96 -28.86
C LEU A 250 -13.97 12.40 -28.92
N ILE A 251 -14.63 12.50 -30.06
CA ILE A 251 -16.01 12.00 -30.24
C ILE A 251 -16.03 10.48 -30.17
N THR A 252 -15.10 9.82 -30.86
CA THR A 252 -14.96 8.35 -30.81
C THR A 252 -14.63 7.89 -29.39
N ALA A 253 -13.71 8.56 -28.69
CA ALA A 253 -13.42 8.25 -27.29
C ALA A 253 -14.65 8.41 -26.38
N GLY A 254 -15.45 9.47 -26.55
CA GLY A 254 -16.70 9.66 -25.81
C GLY A 254 -17.74 8.57 -26.07
N GLN A 255 -17.84 8.11 -27.33
CA GLN A 255 -18.70 6.98 -27.69
C GLN A 255 -18.25 5.68 -27.02
N GLU A 256 -16.96 5.36 -27.10
CA GLU A 256 -16.37 4.16 -26.50
C GLU A 256 -16.50 4.17 -24.97
N ILE A 257 -16.27 5.30 -24.29
CA ILE A 257 -16.53 5.45 -22.86
C ILE A 257 -18.01 5.16 -22.54
N SER A 258 -18.93 5.68 -23.35
CA SER A 258 -20.36 5.44 -23.17
C SER A 258 -20.72 3.95 -23.31
N LEU A 259 -20.11 3.24 -24.27
CA LEU A 259 -20.28 1.80 -24.47
C LEU A 259 -19.73 1.01 -23.28
N GLY A 260 -18.52 1.32 -22.81
CA GLY A 260 -17.92 0.71 -21.62
C GLY A 260 -18.82 0.87 -20.40
N ASN A 261 -19.28 2.09 -20.13
CA ASN A 261 -20.21 2.38 -19.02
C ASN A 261 -21.52 1.60 -19.14
N THR A 262 -22.00 1.36 -20.36
CA THR A 262 -23.26 0.62 -20.60
C THR A 262 -23.15 -0.83 -20.16
N TYR A 263 -22.01 -1.50 -20.46
CA TYR A 263 -21.76 -2.85 -19.97
C TYR A 263 -21.68 -2.90 -18.44
N LEU A 264 -20.97 -1.96 -17.81
CA LEU A 264 -20.88 -1.92 -16.34
C LEU A 264 -22.23 -1.70 -15.67
N LEU A 265 -23.05 -0.74 -16.15
CA LEU A 265 -24.38 -0.52 -15.61
C LEU A 265 -25.31 -1.72 -15.81
N LYS A 266 -25.20 -2.40 -16.94
CA LYS A 266 -25.94 -3.64 -17.20
C LYS A 266 -25.57 -4.74 -16.20
N GLY A 267 -24.29 -4.88 -15.88
CA GLY A 267 -23.87 -5.82 -14.83
C GLY A 267 -24.45 -5.49 -13.46
N LEU A 268 -24.46 -4.21 -13.07
CA LEU A 268 -25.05 -3.78 -11.82
C LEU A 268 -26.57 -4.03 -11.76
N SER A 269 -27.29 -3.84 -12.87
CA SER A 269 -28.72 -4.10 -12.93
C SER A 269 -29.05 -5.60 -12.88
N GLU A 270 -28.27 -6.45 -13.56
CA GLU A 270 -28.41 -7.91 -13.51
C GLU A 270 -28.14 -8.46 -12.11
N ILE A 271 -27.08 -7.98 -11.44
CA ILE A 271 -26.76 -8.36 -10.05
C ILE A 271 -27.90 -7.99 -9.08
N ARG A 272 -28.54 -6.82 -9.27
CA ARG A 272 -29.71 -6.43 -8.45
C ARG A 272 -30.96 -7.25 -8.76
N ALA A 273 -31.16 -7.63 -10.01
CA ALA A 273 -32.35 -8.35 -10.45
C ALA A 273 -32.35 -9.82 -10.01
N VAL A 274 -31.18 -10.44 -9.87
CA VAL A 274 -31.05 -11.85 -9.48
C VAL A 274 -30.67 -11.96 -8.01
N SER A 275 -31.53 -12.56 -7.18
CA SER A 275 -31.14 -13.04 -5.84
C SER A 275 -30.18 -14.22 -6.01
N SER A 276 -28.89 -13.93 -6.12
CA SER A 276 -27.86 -14.90 -6.48
C SER A 276 -26.76 -14.99 -5.40
N THR A 277 -25.94 -16.04 -5.47
CA THR A 277 -24.79 -16.21 -4.57
C THR A 277 -23.71 -15.17 -4.88
N ILE A 278 -22.84 -14.87 -3.91
CA ILE A 278 -21.73 -13.93 -4.08
C ILE A 278 -20.86 -14.31 -5.28
N THR A 279 -20.57 -15.60 -5.47
CA THR A 279 -19.80 -16.13 -6.61
C THR A 279 -20.45 -15.82 -7.95
N LYS A 280 -21.77 -15.98 -8.06
CA LYS A 280 -22.51 -15.68 -9.29
C LYS A 280 -22.51 -14.17 -9.58
N ASN A 281 -22.64 -13.34 -8.55
CA ASN A 281 -22.52 -11.90 -8.69
C ASN A 281 -21.11 -11.48 -9.14
N LEU A 282 -20.05 -12.10 -8.61
CA LEU A 282 -18.66 -11.87 -9.04
C LEU A 282 -18.42 -12.36 -10.48
N ALA A 283 -19.01 -13.50 -10.86
CA ALA A 283 -18.94 -14.00 -12.24
C ALA A 283 -19.59 -13.02 -13.23
N LEU A 284 -20.80 -12.55 -12.91
CA LEU A 284 -21.50 -11.53 -13.70
C LEU A 284 -20.70 -10.23 -13.78
N LEU A 285 -20.18 -9.73 -12.65
CA LEU A 285 -19.34 -8.54 -12.62
C LEU A 285 -18.10 -8.70 -13.51
N GLY A 286 -17.44 -9.86 -13.43
CA GLY A 286 -16.30 -10.20 -14.27
C GLY A 286 -16.60 -10.21 -15.75
N GLU A 287 -17.74 -10.78 -16.12
CA GLU A 287 -18.21 -10.83 -17.51
C GLU A 287 -18.41 -9.41 -18.06
N HIS A 288 -19.11 -8.55 -17.33
CA HIS A 288 -19.36 -7.17 -17.75
C HIS A 288 -18.09 -6.30 -17.74
N LEU A 289 -17.17 -6.51 -16.79
CA LEU A 289 -15.85 -5.88 -16.82
C LEU A 289 -15.08 -6.27 -18.08
N ARG A 290 -15.05 -7.57 -18.42
CA ARG A 290 -14.38 -8.09 -19.63
C ARG A 290 -14.96 -7.50 -20.92
N PHE A 291 -16.27 -7.26 -20.97
CA PHE A 291 -16.90 -6.59 -22.11
C PHE A 291 -16.65 -5.08 -22.14
N SER A 292 -16.57 -4.42 -20.99
CA SER A 292 -16.32 -2.97 -20.91
C SER A 292 -14.89 -2.57 -21.26
N LEU A 293 -13.91 -3.41 -20.91
CA LEU A 293 -12.50 -3.06 -20.92
C LEU A 293 -11.95 -2.71 -22.31
N PRO A 294 -12.27 -3.45 -23.40
CA PRO A 294 -11.84 -3.10 -24.75
C PRO A 294 -12.31 -1.71 -25.21
N HIS A 295 -13.47 -1.27 -24.75
CA HIS A 295 -14.00 0.06 -25.06
C HIS A 295 -13.18 1.16 -24.37
N TYR A 296 -12.87 1.00 -23.09
CA TYR A 296 -12.00 1.96 -22.38
C TYR A 296 -10.58 2.01 -22.95
N GLN A 297 -10.02 0.85 -23.34
CA GLN A 297 -8.72 0.78 -24.02
C GLN A 297 -8.74 1.51 -25.38
N THR A 298 -9.80 1.33 -26.16
CA THR A 298 -9.98 2.03 -27.44
C THR A 298 -10.11 3.53 -27.24
N ALA A 299 -10.90 3.96 -26.25
CA ALA A 299 -11.01 5.37 -25.87
C ALA A 299 -9.65 5.96 -25.46
N LEU A 300 -8.86 5.24 -24.66
CA LEU A 300 -7.53 5.67 -24.23
C LEU A 300 -6.57 5.83 -25.42
N ILE A 301 -6.58 4.90 -26.37
CA ILE A 301 -5.80 5.00 -27.61
C ILE A 301 -6.17 6.27 -28.40
N ASP A 302 -7.46 6.59 -28.48
CA ASP A 302 -7.92 7.79 -29.17
C ASP A 302 -7.54 9.07 -28.43
N LEU A 303 -7.74 9.12 -27.11
CA LEU A 303 -7.35 10.26 -26.27
C LEU A 303 -5.83 10.53 -26.31
N ASN A 304 -5.00 9.50 -26.39
CA ASN A 304 -3.55 9.64 -26.52
C ASN A 304 -3.11 10.24 -27.87
N LYS A 305 -3.96 10.16 -28.90
CA LYS A 305 -3.70 10.71 -30.24
C LYS A 305 -4.28 12.11 -30.45
N VAL A 306 -5.00 12.65 -29.46
CA VAL A 306 -5.50 14.03 -29.50
C VAL A 306 -4.32 14.98 -29.28
N ASP A 307 -4.12 15.91 -30.21
CA ASP A 307 -3.20 17.01 -30.03
C ASP A 307 -3.82 18.01 -29.04
N SER A 308 -3.16 18.24 -27.90
CA SER A 308 -3.70 19.16 -26.88
C SER A 308 -3.69 20.60 -27.34
N ASP A 309 -2.79 20.97 -28.25
CA ASP A 309 -2.53 22.36 -28.59
C ASP A 309 -3.61 22.92 -29.54
N VAL A 310 -4.38 22.03 -30.18
CA VAL A 310 -5.55 22.40 -31.00
C VAL A 310 -6.83 22.62 -30.17
N LEU A 311 -6.82 22.30 -28.88
CA LEU A 311 -7.96 22.57 -27.99
C LEU A 311 -7.95 24.03 -27.54
N PRO A 312 -9.12 24.63 -27.22
CA PRO A 312 -9.15 25.96 -26.62
C PRO A 312 -8.27 26.02 -25.38
N PHE A 313 -7.50 27.09 -25.22
CA PHE A 313 -6.48 27.25 -24.17
C PHE A 313 -6.98 26.88 -22.77
N GLU A 314 -8.23 27.23 -22.45
CA GLU A 314 -8.91 26.93 -21.19
C GLU A 314 -9.09 25.43 -20.88
N TYR A 315 -9.09 24.55 -21.88
CA TYR A 315 -9.26 23.09 -21.71
C TYR A 315 -7.96 22.28 -21.85
N GLN A 316 -6.85 22.90 -22.29
CA GLN A 316 -5.62 22.16 -22.61
C GLN A 316 -5.05 21.44 -21.38
N ASN A 317 -4.97 22.13 -20.24
CA ASN A 317 -4.47 21.55 -18.99
C ASN A 317 -5.43 20.47 -18.44
N THR A 318 -6.72 20.78 -18.37
CA THR A 318 -7.75 19.83 -17.91
C THR A 318 -7.77 18.57 -18.77
N PHE A 319 -7.57 18.68 -20.09
CA PHE A 319 -7.49 17.51 -20.97
C PHE A 319 -6.24 16.66 -20.69
N LYS A 320 -5.07 17.30 -20.47
CA LYS A 320 -3.84 16.59 -20.10
C LYS A 320 -4.00 15.83 -18.79
N GLU A 321 -4.60 16.47 -17.78
CA GLU A 321 -4.93 15.84 -16.49
C GLU A 321 -5.92 14.69 -16.64
N PHE A 322 -7.03 14.92 -17.37
CA PHE A 322 -8.03 13.89 -17.65
C PHE A 322 -7.40 12.67 -18.33
N ARG A 323 -6.52 12.86 -19.32
CA ARG A 323 -5.82 11.76 -20.00
C ARG A 323 -4.97 10.94 -19.04
N ILE A 324 -4.25 11.59 -18.11
CA ILE A 324 -3.45 10.91 -17.08
C ILE A 324 -4.35 10.11 -16.14
N LEU A 325 -5.42 10.72 -15.63
CA LEU A 325 -6.37 10.06 -14.72
C LEU A 325 -7.12 8.92 -15.41
N PHE A 326 -7.53 9.10 -16.66
CA PHE A 326 -8.21 8.08 -17.44
C PHE A 326 -7.29 6.90 -17.74
N ASN A 327 -6.02 7.16 -18.08
CA ASN A 327 -5.02 6.09 -18.23
C ASN A 327 -4.86 5.27 -16.94
N ALA A 328 -4.77 5.94 -15.78
CA ALA A 328 -4.72 5.26 -14.49
C ALA A 328 -6.00 4.44 -14.23
N TYR A 329 -7.17 5.02 -14.49
CA TYR A 329 -8.47 4.36 -14.35
C TYR A 329 -8.59 3.10 -15.22
N VAL A 330 -8.18 3.14 -16.50
CA VAL A 330 -8.17 1.95 -17.36
C VAL A 330 -7.25 0.89 -16.78
N GLY A 331 -6.05 1.26 -16.35
CA GLY A 331 -5.12 0.33 -15.68
C GLY A 331 -5.71 -0.30 -14.41
N ASP A 332 -6.45 0.47 -13.60
CA ASP A 332 -7.11 -0.04 -12.41
C ASP A 332 -8.26 -1.00 -12.76
N LEU A 333 -9.04 -0.72 -13.81
CA LEU A 333 -10.06 -1.65 -14.31
C LEU A 333 -9.46 -2.97 -14.80
N GLU A 334 -8.31 -2.94 -15.48
CA GLU A 334 -7.59 -4.15 -15.90
C GLU A 334 -7.20 -5.01 -14.68
N LYS A 335 -6.66 -4.36 -13.64
CA LYS A 335 -6.29 -5.03 -12.39
C LYS A 335 -7.50 -5.60 -11.67
N ILE A 336 -8.61 -4.86 -11.60
CA ILE A 336 -9.86 -5.34 -11.00
C ILE A 336 -10.42 -6.54 -11.78
N ALA A 337 -10.35 -6.51 -13.12
CA ALA A 337 -10.78 -7.64 -13.94
C ALA A 337 -9.93 -8.90 -13.69
N LYS A 338 -8.61 -8.76 -13.59
CA LYS A 338 -7.70 -9.86 -13.20
C LYS A 338 -7.99 -10.37 -11.80
N LEU A 339 -8.16 -9.46 -10.84
CA LEU A 339 -8.53 -9.80 -9.47
C LEU A 339 -9.83 -10.57 -9.42
N ASN A 340 -10.84 -10.17 -10.20
CA ASN A 340 -12.10 -10.89 -10.24
C ASN A 340 -11.94 -12.33 -10.75
N SER A 341 -11.12 -12.55 -11.78
CA SER A 341 -10.79 -13.91 -12.25
C SER A 341 -10.06 -14.71 -11.18
N ALA A 342 -9.07 -14.11 -10.50
CA ALA A 342 -8.34 -14.74 -9.41
C ALA A 342 -9.26 -15.10 -8.23
N VAL A 343 -10.16 -14.20 -7.84
CA VAL A 343 -11.16 -14.46 -6.78
C VAL A 343 -12.10 -15.59 -7.20
N GLN A 344 -12.60 -15.62 -8.43
CA GLN A 344 -13.43 -16.75 -8.89
C GLN A 344 -12.69 -18.09 -8.81
N GLU A 345 -11.42 -18.12 -9.20
CA GLU A 345 -10.58 -19.31 -9.09
C GLU A 345 -10.36 -19.72 -7.62
N ILE A 346 -10.07 -18.76 -6.74
CA ILE A 346 -9.94 -18.99 -5.29
C ILE A 346 -11.23 -19.58 -4.69
N PHE A 347 -12.39 -19.10 -5.13
CA PHE A 347 -13.67 -19.60 -4.65
C PHE A 347 -14.15 -20.87 -5.40
N GLY A 348 -13.30 -21.50 -6.22
CA GLY A 348 -13.62 -22.77 -6.85
C GLY A 348 -14.63 -22.68 -8.00
N GLY A 349 -14.62 -21.58 -8.75
CA GLY A 349 -15.44 -21.42 -9.96
C GLY A 349 -15.09 -22.40 -11.09
N GLN A 350 -13.94 -23.07 -11.00
CA GLN A 350 -13.50 -24.12 -11.93
C GLN A 350 -13.39 -25.50 -11.24
N GLY A 351 -14.12 -25.72 -10.14
CA GLY A 351 -14.16 -26.98 -9.41
C GLY A 351 -13.71 -26.86 -7.96
N LEU A 352 -13.52 -28.00 -7.30
CA LEU A 352 -13.12 -28.04 -5.89
C LEU A 352 -11.74 -27.40 -5.72
N ARG A 353 -11.63 -26.52 -4.73
CA ARG A 353 -10.36 -25.98 -4.24
C ARG A 353 -10.20 -26.27 -2.76
N ARG A 354 -8.99 -26.61 -2.36
CA ARG A 354 -8.63 -26.98 -1.00
C ARG A 354 -7.55 -26.04 -0.49
N TYR A 355 -7.78 -25.37 0.63
CA TYR A 355 -6.83 -24.46 1.25
C TYR A 355 -6.46 -24.89 2.66
N LEU A 356 -5.22 -24.62 3.04
CA LEU A 356 -4.83 -24.58 4.44
C LEU A 356 -5.05 -23.18 4.98
N LEU A 357 -5.98 -23.04 5.93
CA LEU A 357 -6.07 -21.82 6.73
C LEU A 357 -5.16 -21.99 7.94
N VAL A 358 -4.17 -21.12 8.11
CA VAL A 358 -3.20 -21.21 9.20
C VAL A 358 -3.44 -20.10 10.20
N PHE A 359 -3.74 -20.45 11.44
CA PHE A 359 -4.03 -19.48 12.50
C PHE A 359 -2.76 -19.18 13.30
N GLN A 360 -2.39 -17.90 13.32
CA GLN A 360 -1.13 -17.43 13.89
C GLN A 360 -1.38 -16.61 15.15
N ASN A 361 -0.60 -16.89 16.20
CA ASN A 361 -0.63 -16.10 17.44
C ASN A 361 0.53 -15.09 17.46
N PRO A 362 0.28 -13.78 17.21
CA PRO A 362 1.34 -12.77 17.19
C PRO A 362 1.99 -12.55 18.56
N ASP A 363 1.34 -12.96 19.65
CA ASP A 363 1.94 -12.93 20.99
C ASP A 363 3.17 -13.86 21.12
N GLU A 364 3.31 -14.82 20.19
CA GLU A 364 4.48 -15.70 20.03
C GLU A 364 5.07 -15.45 18.63
N LEU A 365 5.72 -14.31 18.44
CA LEU A 365 6.00 -13.75 17.13
C LEU A 365 6.88 -14.67 16.26
N ARG A 366 6.55 -14.78 14.97
CA ARG A 366 7.31 -15.51 13.94
C ARG A 366 7.48 -14.63 12.70
N ALA A 367 8.30 -15.09 11.76
CA ALA A 367 8.70 -14.28 10.61
C ALA A 367 7.51 -13.73 9.79
N THR A 368 6.44 -14.52 9.66
CA THR A 368 5.24 -14.15 8.88
C THR A 368 4.04 -13.73 9.73
N GLY A 369 4.23 -13.35 10.99
CA GLY A 369 3.10 -13.08 11.91
C GLY A 369 3.35 -13.72 13.26
N GLY A 370 2.66 -14.83 13.51
CA GLY A 370 2.71 -15.50 14.81
C GLY A 370 3.04 -16.99 14.74
N PHE A 371 3.15 -17.60 15.91
CA PHE A 371 3.27 -19.05 16.04
C PHE A 371 2.03 -19.76 15.49
N MET A 372 2.25 -20.81 14.70
CA MET A 372 1.17 -21.57 14.06
C MET A 372 0.67 -22.67 15.01
N GLY A 373 -0.20 -22.29 15.94
CA GLY A 373 -0.75 -23.22 16.92
C GLY A 373 -1.92 -24.08 16.39
N SER A 374 -2.58 -23.63 15.33
CA SER A 374 -3.79 -24.26 14.78
C SER A 374 -3.86 -24.05 13.26
N PHE A 375 -4.62 -24.91 12.58
CA PHE A 375 -4.93 -24.73 11.16
C PHE A 375 -6.30 -25.35 10.85
N ALA A 376 -6.85 -25.03 9.68
CA ALA A 376 -8.04 -25.65 9.11
C ALA A 376 -7.75 -26.17 7.69
N LEU A 377 -8.40 -27.25 7.30
CA LEU A 377 -8.54 -27.64 5.90
C LEU A 377 -9.88 -27.14 5.39
N LEU A 378 -9.86 -26.24 4.41
CA LEU A 378 -11.05 -25.64 3.83
C LEU A 378 -11.24 -26.14 2.40
N ASP A 379 -12.37 -26.79 2.13
CA ASP A 379 -12.80 -27.17 0.79
C ASP A 379 -13.89 -26.20 0.31
N ILE A 380 -13.64 -25.51 -0.79
CA ILE A 380 -14.56 -24.56 -1.44
C ILE A 380 -14.91 -25.07 -2.84
N LYS A 381 -16.17 -24.93 -3.25
CA LYS A 381 -16.62 -25.22 -4.60
C LYS A 381 -17.75 -24.29 -4.99
N ASP A 382 -17.67 -23.67 -6.18
CA ASP A 382 -18.69 -22.75 -6.70
C ASP A 382 -19.01 -21.59 -5.71
N GLY A 383 -18.03 -21.25 -4.87
CA GLY A 383 -18.02 -20.32 -3.74
C GLY A 383 -18.80 -20.74 -2.49
N ASP A 384 -19.27 -21.98 -2.42
CA ASP A 384 -19.76 -22.58 -1.19
C ASP A 384 -18.64 -23.28 -0.42
N ILE A 385 -18.60 -23.07 0.89
CA ILE A 385 -17.78 -23.87 1.81
C ILE A 385 -18.41 -25.26 1.90
N VAL A 386 -17.77 -26.24 1.27
CA VAL A 386 -18.21 -27.64 1.24
C VAL A 386 -17.83 -28.35 2.53
N LYS A 387 -16.61 -28.09 3.02
CA LYS A 387 -16.08 -28.70 4.24
C LYS A 387 -15.08 -27.75 4.89
N ILE A 388 -15.14 -27.66 6.22
CA ILE A 388 -14.06 -27.09 7.03
C ILE A 388 -13.71 -28.11 8.12
N ASP A 389 -12.43 -28.44 8.23
CA ASP A 389 -11.92 -29.39 9.23
C ASP A 389 -10.83 -28.72 10.05
N ILE A 390 -11.05 -28.59 11.37
CA ILE A 390 -10.12 -27.96 12.31
C ILE A 390 -9.67 -29.04 13.30
N PRO A 391 -8.44 -29.56 13.18
CA PRO A 391 -7.94 -30.58 14.09
C PRO A 391 -7.89 -30.06 15.53
N ALA A 392 -8.52 -30.77 16.46
CA ALA A 392 -8.66 -30.34 17.85
C ALA A 392 -7.32 -30.31 18.61
N GLY A 393 -6.32 -31.10 18.21
CA GLY A 393 -4.94 -31.01 18.72
C GLY A 393 -4.09 -29.94 18.02
N GLY A 394 -4.64 -29.25 17.02
CA GLY A 394 -3.96 -28.21 16.25
C GLY A 394 -2.84 -28.76 15.38
N THR A 395 -1.74 -28.03 15.27
CA THR A 395 -0.57 -28.42 14.46
C THR A 395 0.16 -29.66 14.98
N TYR A 396 0.00 -30.00 16.26
CA TYR A 396 0.61 -31.18 16.89
C TYR A 396 0.01 -32.50 16.38
N ASP A 397 -1.22 -32.49 15.85
CA ASP A 397 -1.83 -33.68 15.24
C ASP A 397 -1.07 -34.18 14.00
N LEU A 398 -0.22 -33.33 13.40
CA LEU A 398 0.63 -33.69 12.26
C LEU A 398 1.98 -34.29 12.66
N GLN A 399 2.51 -33.98 13.85
CA GLN A 399 3.89 -34.30 14.23
C GLN A 399 4.19 -35.80 14.21
N GLY A 400 3.23 -36.62 14.69
CA GLY A 400 3.36 -38.07 14.74
C GLY A 400 3.14 -38.78 13.38
N GLN A 401 2.80 -38.03 12.33
CA GLN A 401 2.42 -38.58 11.02
C GLN A 401 3.41 -38.17 9.92
N LEU A 402 4.45 -37.41 10.24
CA LEU A 402 5.47 -37.00 9.29
C LEU A 402 6.24 -38.21 8.75
N SER A 403 6.14 -38.40 7.43
CA SER A 403 6.88 -39.42 6.68
C SER A 403 8.34 -39.06 6.43
N GLN A 404 8.72 -37.78 6.57
CA GLN A 404 10.07 -37.28 6.37
C GLN A 404 10.53 -36.42 7.54
N TYR A 405 11.81 -36.53 7.89
CA TYR A 405 12.43 -35.90 9.05
C TYR A 405 13.58 -35.02 8.57
N VAL A 406 13.39 -33.71 8.64
CA VAL A 406 14.41 -32.74 8.19
C VAL A 406 14.98 -31.96 9.36
N ALA A 407 16.26 -31.65 9.29
CA ALA A 407 16.92 -30.76 10.22
C ALA A 407 16.32 -29.34 10.10
N PRO A 408 16.06 -28.64 11.22
CA PRO A 408 15.54 -27.29 11.17
C PRO A 408 16.64 -26.26 10.88
N PRO A 409 16.26 -25.03 10.50
CA PRO A 409 17.12 -23.86 10.61
C PRO A 409 17.87 -23.82 11.93
N THR A 410 19.17 -23.52 11.90
CA THR A 410 20.04 -23.55 13.07
C THR A 410 19.47 -22.85 14.31
N PRO A 411 18.85 -21.65 14.21
CA PRO A 411 18.27 -21.00 15.38
C PRO A 411 17.14 -21.81 16.04
N LEU A 412 16.32 -22.54 15.27
CA LEU A 412 15.23 -23.37 15.78
C LEU A 412 15.72 -24.60 16.57
N LEU A 413 17.01 -24.93 16.51
CA LEU A 413 17.61 -25.97 17.37
C LEU A 413 17.54 -25.64 18.85
N LEU A 414 17.31 -24.36 19.19
CA LEU A 414 17.01 -23.95 20.54
C LEU A 414 15.76 -24.67 21.07
N SER A 415 14.68 -24.71 20.27
CA SER A 415 13.38 -25.29 20.67
C SER A 415 13.23 -26.76 20.27
N ASN A 416 13.66 -27.16 19.08
CA ASN A 416 13.34 -28.46 18.48
C ASN A 416 14.56 -29.09 17.79
N LYS A 417 14.73 -30.41 17.92
CA LYS A 417 15.79 -31.16 17.20
C LYS A 417 15.48 -31.35 15.71
N ARG A 418 14.20 -31.31 15.37
CA ARG A 418 13.62 -31.57 14.04
C ARG A 418 12.81 -30.34 13.62
N TRP A 419 12.74 -30.08 12.32
CA TRP A 419 11.82 -29.08 11.83
C TRP A 419 10.39 -29.63 11.82
N GLU A 420 9.46 -28.87 12.40
CA GLU A 420 8.08 -29.28 12.56
C GLU A 420 7.12 -28.32 11.86
N PHE A 421 5.90 -28.79 11.59
CA PHE A 421 4.87 -28.01 10.90
C PHE A 421 4.60 -26.65 11.56
N GLN A 422 4.55 -26.58 12.89
CA GLN A 422 4.24 -25.33 13.61
C GLN A 422 5.30 -24.22 13.46
N ASP A 423 6.51 -24.57 13.04
CA ASP A 423 7.62 -23.63 12.80
C ASP A 423 7.96 -23.55 11.30
N ALA A 424 7.07 -24.01 10.41
CA ALA A 424 7.28 -23.96 8.97
C ALA A 424 7.26 -22.53 8.40
N ASN A 425 6.73 -21.55 9.16
CA ASN A 425 6.74 -20.12 8.79
C ASN A 425 8.04 -19.39 9.17
N TRP A 426 9.17 -20.08 8.98
CA TRP A 426 10.49 -19.58 9.32
C TRP A 426 10.98 -18.47 8.38
N PHE A 427 10.63 -18.56 7.10
CA PHE A 427 11.01 -17.59 6.08
C PHE A 427 10.09 -16.35 6.19
N PRO A 428 10.63 -15.13 6.21
CA PRO A 428 9.79 -13.93 6.19
C PRO A 428 9.10 -13.69 4.85
N ASP A 429 9.62 -14.28 3.76
CA ASP A 429 8.90 -14.39 2.50
C ASP A 429 7.75 -15.38 2.67
N PHE A 430 6.51 -14.85 2.75
CA PHE A 430 5.35 -15.70 3.03
C PHE A 430 5.13 -16.79 1.95
N PRO A 431 5.29 -16.55 0.63
CA PRO A 431 5.21 -17.62 -0.37
C PRO A 431 6.21 -18.77 -0.12
N ALA A 432 7.44 -18.49 0.30
CA ALA A 432 8.40 -19.53 0.69
C ALA A 432 7.93 -20.33 1.92
N SER A 433 7.46 -19.63 2.95
CA SER A 433 6.87 -20.25 4.15
C SER A 433 5.63 -21.08 3.83
N ALA A 434 4.73 -20.58 2.97
CA ALA A 434 3.53 -21.28 2.53
C ALA A 434 3.84 -22.56 1.76
N LYS A 435 4.83 -22.53 0.85
CA LYS A 435 5.33 -23.75 0.19
C LYS A 435 5.87 -24.76 1.19
N LYS A 436 6.57 -24.31 2.23
CA LYS A 436 7.06 -25.19 3.30
C LYS A 436 5.92 -25.76 4.15
N ILE A 437 4.89 -24.97 4.45
CA ILE A 437 3.65 -25.41 5.10
C ILE A 437 2.95 -26.51 4.26
N LEU A 438 2.78 -26.29 2.95
CA LEU A 438 2.21 -27.29 2.04
C LEU A 438 3.05 -28.57 2.00
N TRP A 439 4.39 -28.43 2.01
CA TRP A 439 5.31 -29.56 2.06
C TRP A 439 5.11 -30.39 3.34
N PHE A 440 5.04 -29.77 4.51
CA PHE A 440 4.82 -30.52 5.76
C PHE A 440 3.43 -31.15 5.79
N TYR A 441 2.40 -30.46 5.30
CA TYR A 441 1.06 -31.02 5.23
C TYR A 441 1.01 -32.26 4.34
N ARG A 442 1.63 -32.21 3.16
CA ARG A 442 1.75 -33.35 2.25
C ARG A 442 2.44 -34.53 2.92
N HIS A 443 3.55 -34.29 3.63
CA HIS A 443 4.31 -35.36 4.27
C HIS A 443 3.70 -35.84 5.60
N GLY A 444 2.77 -35.09 6.19
CA GLY A 444 2.04 -35.47 7.40
C GLY A 444 0.67 -36.12 7.15
N ARG A 445 -0.04 -35.77 6.06
CA ARG A 445 -1.38 -36.30 5.75
C ARG A 445 -1.48 -37.08 4.44
N ASN A 446 -0.42 -37.10 3.63
CA ASN A 446 -0.45 -37.63 2.26
C ASN A 446 -1.54 -36.96 1.39
N MET A 447 -1.73 -35.66 1.58
CA MET A 447 -2.74 -34.83 0.90
C MET A 447 -2.12 -33.52 0.43
N THR A 448 -2.59 -33.01 -0.71
CA THR A 448 -2.21 -31.68 -1.23
C THR A 448 -3.30 -30.65 -0.96
N ALA A 449 -2.91 -29.39 -1.01
CA ALA A 449 -3.79 -28.23 -0.99
C ALA A 449 -3.33 -27.24 -2.07
N ASP A 450 -4.26 -26.44 -2.57
CA ASP A 450 -4.11 -25.49 -3.69
C ASP A 450 -3.60 -24.12 -3.22
N GLY A 451 -3.34 -23.95 -1.93
CA GLY A 451 -2.83 -22.72 -1.35
C GLY A 451 -2.85 -22.71 0.18
N VAL A 452 -2.30 -21.63 0.73
CA VAL A 452 -2.25 -21.35 2.16
C VAL A 452 -2.71 -19.91 2.39
N ILE A 453 -3.62 -19.73 3.34
CA ILE A 453 -4.04 -18.41 3.82
C ILE A 453 -3.67 -18.35 5.31
N SER A 454 -2.75 -17.48 5.68
CA SER A 454 -2.45 -17.22 7.09
C SER A 454 -3.34 -16.13 7.63
N ILE A 455 -3.75 -16.28 8.89
CA ILE A 455 -4.64 -15.37 9.59
C ILE A 455 -4.09 -15.17 11.00
N ASN A 456 -3.63 -13.96 11.29
CA ASN A 456 -3.28 -13.59 12.67
C ASN A 456 -4.54 -13.55 13.53
N ALA A 457 -4.41 -13.94 14.80
CA ALA A 457 -5.53 -14.01 15.73
C ALA A 457 -6.27 -12.65 15.87
N THR A 458 -5.57 -11.53 15.71
CA THR A 458 -6.12 -10.16 15.74
C THR A 458 -7.25 -9.92 14.72
N VAL A 459 -7.27 -10.66 13.61
CA VAL A 459 -8.35 -10.60 12.60
C VAL A 459 -9.72 -10.96 13.20
N LEU A 460 -9.76 -11.80 14.23
CA LEU A 460 -11.00 -12.14 14.93
C LEU A 460 -11.69 -10.91 15.52
N ASN A 461 -10.91 -9.96 16.05
CA ASN A 461 -11.46 -8.72 16.62
C ASN A 461 -12.08 -7.83 15.53
N ARG A 462 -11.48 -7.80 14.32
CA ARG A 462 -12.04 -7.12 13.15
C ARG A 462 -13.37 -7.74 12.74
N LEU A 463 -13.43 -9.07 12.67
CA LEU A 463 -14.65 -9.81 12.33
C LEU A 463 -15.78 -9.52 13.35
N LEU A 464 -15.48 -9.63 14.65
CA LEU A 464 -16.44 -9.39 15.73
C LEU A 464 -16.92 -7.93 15.80
N SER A 465 -16.11 -6.97 15.33
CA SER A 465 -16.56 -5.57 15.20
C SER A 465 -17.69 -5.37 14.20
N ILE A 466 -17.87 -6.31 13.26
CA ILE A 466 -18.88 -6.26 12.20
C ILE A 466 -20.07 -7.15 12.54
N VAL A 467 -19.82 -8.39 12.97
CA VAL A 467 -20.89 -9.36 13.25
C VAL A 467 -21.47 -9.23 14.66
N GLY A 468 -20.79 -8.50 15.55
CA GLY A 468 -21.13 -8.39 16.96
C GLY A 468 -20.65 -9.59 17.78
N PRO A 469 -20.92 -9.58 19.10
CA PRO A 469 -20.57 -10.68 19.99
C PRO A 469 -21.24 -12.00 19.59
N VAL A 470 -20.54 -13.11 19.82
CA VAL A 470 -20.99 -14.46 19.50
C VAL A 470 -21.07 -15.30 20.77
N VAL A 471 -22.16 -16.05 20.94
CA VAL A 471 -22.29 -17.01 22.05
C VAL A 471 -21.81 -18.38 21.59
N GLU A 472 -20.90 -18.98 22.35
CA GLU A 472 -20.47 -20.37 22.16
C GLU A 472 -21.06 -21.21 23.30
N GLU A 473 -22.00 -22.10 22.96
CA GLU A 473 -22.85 -22.79 23.93
C GLU A 473 -22.10 -23.89 24.69
N ASN A 474 -21.12 -24.58 24.08
CA ASN A 474 -20.43 -25.71 24.71
C ASN A 474 -19.65 -25.28 25.96
N HIS A 475 -19.04 -24.09 25.92
CA HIS A 475 -18.30 -23.52 27.05
C HIS A 475 -19.12 -22.45 27.80
N ASN A 476 -20.33 -22.12 27.34
CA ASN A 476 -21.20 -21.07 27.88
C ASN A 476 -20.48 -19.72 28.00
N VAL A 477 -19.79 -19.32 26.93
CA VAL A 477 -19.00 -18.09 26.85
C VAL A 477 -19.54 -17.14 25.79
N VAL A 478 -19.37 -15.84 26.04
CA VAL A 478 -19.59 -14.79 25.04
C VAL A 478 -18.23 -14.36 24.51
N ILE A 479 -18.07 -14.44 23.19
CA ILE A 479 -16.90 -14.01 22.45
C ILE A 479 -17.22 -12.65 21.84
N ASP A 480 -16.75 -11.58 22.48
CA ASP A 480 -16.84 -10.20 21.99
C ASP A 480 -15.49 -9.68 21.50
N LYS A 481 -15.49 -8.52 20.83
CA LYS A 481 -14.29 -7.96 20.21
C LYS A 481 -13.18 -7.67 21.23
N GLU A 482 -13.55 -7.30 22.44
CA GLU A 482 -12.64 -6.82 23.49
C GLU A 482 -11.97 -7.98 24.24
N THR A 483 -12.67 -9.11 24.38
CA THR A 483 -12.26 -10.24 25.23
C THR A 483 -12.08 -11.56 24.47
N ALA A 484 -12.35 -11.61 23.16
CA ALA A 484 -12.28 -12.85 22.38
C ALA A 484 -10.94 -13.58 22.53
N LEU A 485 -9.82 -12.89 22.29
CA LEU A 485 -8.50 -13.51 22.31
C LEU A 485 -8.12 -14.02 23.70
N THR A 486 -8.39 -13.22 24.74
CA THR A 486 -8.08 -13.60 26.13
C THR A 486 -8.95 -14.76 26.60
N THR A 487 -10.24 -14.77 26.24
CA THR A 487 -11.18 -15.85 26.54
C THR A 487 -10.80 -17.16 25.85
N ILE A 488 -10.57 -17.11 24.53
CA ILE A 488 -10.16 -18.29 23.75
C ILE A 488 -8.83 -18.82 24.28
N GLN A 489 -7.87 -17.95 24.57
CA GLN A 489 -6.59 -18.37 25.14
C GLN A 489 -6.76 -19.01 26.51
N HIS A 490 -7.63 -18.48 27.37
CA HIS A 490 -7.89 -19.09 28.67
C HIS A 490 -8.46 -20.51 28.52
N ILE A 491 -9.41 -20.71 27.61
CA ILE A 491 -9.98 -22.03 27.30
C ILE A 491 -8.89 -22.98 26.76
N VAL A 492 -8.11 -22.54 25.78
CA VAL A 492 -7.01 -23.32 25.19
C VAL A 492 -5.97 -23.73 26.24
N GLU A 493 -5.65 -22.85 27.19
CA GLU A 493 -4.55 -23.07 28.13
C GLU A 493 -4.96 -23.75 29.44
N TYR A 494 -6.21 -23.59 29.87
CA TYR A 494 -6.69 -24.05 31.18
C TYR A 494 -8.01 -24.86 31.13
N GLY A 495 -8.65 -24.94 29.96
CA GLY A 495 -9.87 -25.71 29.74
C GLY A 495 -9.66 -27.22 29.89
N PRO A 496 -10.76 -27.98 30.11
CA PRO A 496 -10.70 -29.43 30.30
C PRO A 496 -10.12 -30.17 29.07
N GLU A 497 -10.35 -29.67 27.85
CA GLU A 497 -9.94 -30.26 26.58
C GLU A 497 -8.42 -30.37 26.46
N LYS A 498 -7.67 -29.50 27.14
CA LYS A 498 -6.20 -29.58 27.17
C LYS A 498 -5.73 -30.89 27.80
N LYS A 499 -6.46 -31.42 28.78
CA LYS A 499 -6.15 -32.73 29.41
C LYS A 499 -6.44 -33.91 28.47
N GLU A 500 -7.28 -33.70 27.46
CA GLU A 500 -7.62 -34.68 26.43
C GLU A 500 -6.78 -34.52 25.15
N ASN A 501 -5.77 -33.65 25.16
CA ASN A 501 -4.98 -33.26 23.98
C ASN A 501 -5.82 -32.65 22.84
N LYS A 502 -6.93 -31.97 23.19
CA LYS A 502 -7.81 -31.26 22.25
C LYS A 502 -7.94 -29.76 22.52
N PRO A 503 -6.87 -29.03 22.90
CA PRO A 503 -6.98 -27.63 23.33
C PRO A 503 -7.51 -26.67 22.26
N LYS A 504 -7.56 -27.08 20.98
CA LYS A 504 -8.08 -26.26 19.87
C LYS A 504 -9.53 -26.55 19.50
N GLN A 505 -10.23 -27.40 20.26
CA GLN A 505 -11.65 -27.74 20.02
C GLN A 505 -12.54 -26.50 19.92
N ILE A 506 -12.33 -25.50 20.78
CA ILE A 506 -13.06 -24.22 20.76
C ILE A 506 -13.06 -23.55 19.37
N LEU A 507 -11.99 -23.69 18.59
CA LEU A 507 -11.92 -23.12 17.24
C LEU A 507 -12.83 -23.87 16.26
N SER A 508 -12.92 -25.20 16.41
CA SER A 508 -13.85 -26.03 15.64
C SER A 508 -15.32 -25.71 15.99
N ASP A 509 -15.59 -25.39 17.25
CA ASP A 509 -16.94 -25.08 17.73
C ASP A 509 -17.39 -23.68 17.27
N LEU A 510 -16.46 -22.73 17.21
CA LEU A 510 -16.73 -21.36 16.75
C LEU A 510 -16.91 -21.24 15.23
N ALA A 511 -16.21 -22.06 14.43
CA ALA A 511 -16.21 -21.92 12.97
C ALA A 511 -17.61 -21.99 12.32
N PRO A 512 -18.50 -22.95 12.65
CA PRO A 512 -19.87 -23.00 12.13
C PRO A 512 -20.68 -21.74 12.47
N ILE A 513 -20.45 -21.14 13.64
CA ILE A 513 -21.16 -19.95 14.08
C ILE A 513 -20.76 -18.75 13.21
N PHE A 514 -19.47 -18.55 12.97
CA PHE A 514 -18.98 -17.50 12.07
C PHE A 514 -19.44 -17.69 10.63
N ILE A 515 -19.43 -18.92 10.11
CA ILE A 515 -19.95 -19.22 8.76
C ILE A 515 -21.45 -18.88 8.68
N SER A 516 -22.23 -19.22 9.69
CA SER A 516 -23.66 -18.91 9.78
C SER A 516 -23.91 -17.39 9.82
N ASN A 517 -23.13 -16.65 10.61
CA ASN A 517 -23.21 -15.19 10.69
C ASN A 517 -22.85 -14.52 9.37
N PHE A 518 -21.80 -15.01 8.69
CA PHE A 518 -21.42 -14.50 7.37
C PHE A 518 -22.52 -14.74 6.32
N LYS A 519 -23.14 -15.93 6.31
CA LYS A 519 -24.26 -16.24 5.40
C LYS A 519 -25.51 -15.41 5.65
N LYS A 520 -25.72 -14.95 6.88
CA LYS A 520 -26.87 -14.11 7.30
C LYS A 520 -26.56 -12.62 7.30
N MET A 521 -25.37 -12.22 6.84
CA MET A 521 -24.94 -10.83 6.82
C MET A 521 -25.87 -9.98 5.95
N LYS A 522 -26.28 -8.82 6.45
CA LYS A 522 -27.11 -7.87 5.70
C LYS A 522 -26.27 -7.11 4.68
N ALA A 523 -26.91 -6.61 3.62
CA ALA A 523 -26.25 -5.90 2.53
C ALA A 523 -25.44 -4.68 3.02
N GLU A 524 -25.92 -3.98 4.05
CA GLU A 524 -25.28 -2.78 4.59
C GLU A 524 -23.95 -3.09 5.31
N ALA A 525 -23.77 -4.32 5.79
CA ALA A 525 -22.55 -4.75 6.48
C ALA A 525 -21.44 -5.27 5.54
N VAL A 526 -21.77 -5.49 4.25
CA VAL A 526 -20.82 -6.03 3.26
C VAL A 526 -19.69 -5.05 2.97
N LEU A 527 -19.99 -3.77 2.75
CA LEU A 527 -18.95 -2.76 2.49
C LEU A 527 -17.99 -2.56 3.67
N PRO A 528 -18.46 -2.40 4.93
CA PRO A 528 -17.57 -2.41 6.10
C PRO A 528 -16.73 -3.68 6.23
N MET A 529 -17.27 -4.86 5.90
CA MET A 529 -16.53 -6.11 5.90
C MET A 529 -15.40 -6.14 4.87
N LEU A 530 -15.69 -5.74 3.63
CA LEU A 530 -14.68 -5.67 2.57
C LEU A 530 -13.58 -4.65 2.91
N ALA A 531 -13.93 -3.52 3.52
CA ALA A 531 -12.96 -2.53 4.00
C ALA A 531 -12.04 -3.11 5.09
N ASN A 532 -12.59 -3.82 6.07
CA ASN A 532 -11.81 -4.47 7.12
C ASN A 532 -10.93 -5.61 6.59
N LEU A 533 -11.43 -6.38 5.61
CA LEU A 533 -10.63 -7.42 4.94
C LEU A 533 -9.46 -6.80 4.19
N GLN A 534 -9.71 -5.72 3.44
CA GLN A 534 -8.67 -4.98 2.73
C GLN A 534 -7.61 -4.43 3.69
N GLU A 535 -8.04 -3.85 4.81
CA GLU A 535 -7.13 -3.33 5.83
C GLU A 535 -6.29 -4.46 6.46
N ALA A 536 -6.92 -5.60 6.81
CA ALA A 536 -6.21 -6.77 7.34
C ALA A 536 -5.17 -7.34 6.35
N LEU A 537 -5.46 -7.31 5.05
CA LEU A 537 -4.51 -7.70 3.99
C LEU A 537 -3.36 -6.69 3.86
N GLN A 538 -3.66 -5.38 3.88
CA GLN A 538 -2.66 -4.31 3.81
C GLN A 538 -1.72 -4.29 5.03
N GLU A 539 -2.26 -4.54 6.22
CA GLU A 539 -1.50 -4.64 7.46
C GLU A 539 -0.78 -5.99 7.63
N LYS A 540 -0.95 -6.89 6.64
CA LYS A 540 -0.41 -8.26 6.59
C LYS A 540 -0.89 -9.15 7.73
N GLU A 541 -2.02 -8.84 8.34
CA GLU A 541 -2.70 -9.73 9.29
C GLU A 541 -3.30 -10.94 8.61
N ILE A 542 -3.61 -10.80 7.31
CA ILE A 542 -3.92 -11.90 6.41
C ILE A 542 -2.86 -11.90 5.29
N GLN A 543 -2.27 -13.06 5.03
CA GLN A 543 -1.38 -13.26 3.89
C GLN A 543 -1.81 -14.52 3.14
N SER A 544 -1.64 -14.54 1.82
CA SER A 544 -2.12 -15.65 1.00
C SER A 544 -1.12 -16.08 -0.06
N TYR A 545 -1.09 -17.38 -0.33
CA TYR A 545 -0.27 -18.01 -1.35
C TYR A 545 -1.11 -19.04 -2.08
N PHE A 546 -1.06 -19.04 -3.40
CA PHE A 546 -1.80 -19.98 -4.24
C PHE A 546 -0.84 -20.77 -5.15
N THR A 547 -1.16 -22.04 -5.39
CA THR A 547 -0.36 -22.87 -6.30
C THR A 547 -0.65 -22.58 -7.76
N ASP A 548 -1.83 -22.05 -8.07
CA ASP A 548 -2.14 -21.50 -9.38
C ASP A 548 -1.31 -20.22 -9.64
N THR A 549 -0.58 -20.21 -10.75
CA THR A 549 0.40 -19.16 -11.03
C THR A 549 -0.25 -17.84 -11.42
N GLU A 550 -1.40 -17.84 -12.09
CA GLU A 550 -2.09 -16.62 -12.49
C GLU A 550 -2.75 -15.96 -11.27
N THR A 551 -3.41 -16.75 -10.42
CA THR A 551 -3.93 -16.32 -9.13
C THR A 551 -2.82 -15.75 -8.26
N GLU A 552 -1.71 -16.47 -8.07
CA GLU A 552 -0.59 -16.02 -7.23
C GLU A 552 0.02 -14.70 -7.73
N ASN A 553 0.24 -14.57 -9.04
CA ASN A 553 0.78 -13.33 -9.61
C ASN A 553 -0.17 -12.14 -9.38
N THR A 554 -1.49 -12.39 -9.47
CA THR A 554 -2.49 -11.36 -9.17
C THR A 554 -2.41 -10.96 -7.71
N ILE A 555 -2.42 -11.92 -6.78
CA ILE A 555 -2.34 -11.68 -5.33
C ILE A 555 -1.07 -10.92 -4.94
N LYS A 556 0.05 -11.21 -5.60
CA LYS A 556 1.32 -10.44 -5.48
C LYS A 556 1.19 -9.00 -5.95
N GLU A 557 0.54 -8.76 -7.09
CA GLU A 557 0.35 -7.40 -7.63
C GLU A 557 -0.44 -6.50 -6.66
N PHE A 558 -1.34 -7.07 -5.86
CA PHE A 558 -2.08 -6.36 -4.81
C PHE A 558 -1.33 -6.27 -3.46
N GLY A 559 -0.15 -6.88 -3.33
CA GLY A 559 0.65 -6.87 -2.10
C GLY A 559 0.13 -7.81 -1.00
N TRP A 560 -0.81 -8.71 -1.32
CA TRP A 560 -1.45 -9.62 -0.36
C TRP A 560 -0.70 -10.93 -0.17
N SER A 561 0.37 -11.14 -0.95
CA SER A 561 1.22 -12.33 -0.89
C SER A 561 2.13 -12.33 0.33
N GLY A 562 2.46 -11.16 0.89
CA GLY A 562 3.43 -11.08 1.98
C GLY A 562 4.88 -11.39 1.58
N GLU A 563 5.21 -11.32 0.30
CA GLU A 563 6.57 -11.59 -0.19
C GLU A 563 7.56 -10.48 0.22
N ILE A 564 8.86 -10.81 0.21
CA ILE A 564 9.89 -9.78 0.32
C ILE A 564 9.84 -8.91 -0.94
N LEU A 565 9.72 -7.60 -0.76
CA LEU A 565 9.62 -6.66 -1.86
C LEU A 565 10.89 -6.64 -2.71
N LYS A 566 10.70 -6.62 -4.03
CA LYS A 566 11.78 -6.36 -4.98
C LYS A 566 12.11 -4.87 -4.97
N THR A 567 13.39 -4.56 -5.11
CA THR A 567 13.90 -3.19 -5.15
C THR A 567 14.80 -3.01 -6.35
N ASN A 568 14.82 -1.81 -6.91
CA ASN A 568 15.76 -1.41 -7.95
C ASN A 568 17.18 -1.29 -7.36
N PRO A 569 18.23 -1.36 -8.19
CA PRO A 569 19.62 -1.33 -7.72
C PRO A 569 20.02 -0.06 -6.94
N ASP A 570 19.30 1.05 -7.13
CA ASP A 570 19.52 2.37 -6.53
C ASP A 570 18.50 2.72 -5.43
N GLN A 571 17.75 1.73 -4.94
CA GLN A 571 16.78 1.87 -3.86
C GLN A 571 17.30 1.24 -2.58
N ASP A 572 17.21 2.00 -1.49
CA ASP A 572 17.45 1.51 -0.15
C ASP A 572 16.23 0.73 0.37
N TYR A 573 16.49 -0.25 1.22
CA TYR A 573 15.50 -1.19 1.71
C TYR A 573 15.80 -1.59 3.15
N LEU A 574 14.80 -1.56 4.01
CA LEU A 574 14.89 -2.09 5.37
C LEU A 574 13.68 -2.96 5.69
N PHE A 575 13.94 -4.19 6.10
CA PHE A 575 12.93 -5.07 6.68
C PHE A 575 13.47 -5.72 7.94
N VAL A 576 12.91 -5.34 9.09
CA VAL A 576 13.27 -5.90 10.41
C VAL A 576 12.32 -7.04 10.73
N VAL A 577 12.87 -8.25 10.89
CA VAL A 577 12.12 -9.48 11.13
C VAL A 577 12.56 -10.09 12.45
N ASN A 578 11.63 -10.13 13.39
CA ASN A 578 11.76 -10.82 14.68
C ASN A 578 11.27 -12.26 14.55
N THR A 579 11.89 -13.19 15.26
CA THR A 579 11.44 -14.58 15.37
C THR A 579 11.73 -15.07 16.78
N ASN A 580 10.70 -15.09 17.62
CA ASN A 580 10.80 -15.52 19.01
C ASN A 580 10.86 -17.06 19.06
N ILE A 581 12.03 -17.64 19.32
CA ILE A 581 12.22 -19.09 19.25
C ILE A 581 11.90 -19.76 20.59
N GLN A 582 12.05 -19.00 21.68
CA GLN A 582 11.69 -19.42 23.03
C GLN A 582 11.34 -18.19 23.87
N GLY A 583 10.06 -17.98 24.13
CA GLY A 583 9.63 -16.87 24.99
C GLY A 583 8.16 -16.92 25.34
N GLN A 584 7.52 -18.07 25.15
CA GLN A 584 6.06 -18.22 25.27
C GLN A 584 5.38 -17.06 24.53
N LYS A 585 4.39 -16.43 25.17
CA LYS A 585 3.58 -15.33 24.65
C LYS A 585 4.15 -13.94 25.00
N SER A 586 5.46 -13.84 25.19
CA SER A 586 6.11 -12.60 25.64
C SER A 586 5.97 -11.43 24.66
N ASP A 587 5.77 -11.67 23.36
CA ASP A 587 5.64 -10.58 22.38
C ASP A 587 4.38 -9.73 22.60
N ALA A 588 3.35 -10.25 23.29
CA ALA A 588 2.20 -9.48 23.78
C ALA A 588 2.59 -8.29 24.68
N ARG A 589 3.81 -8.33 25.23
CA ARG A 589 4.38 -7.34 26.14
C ARG A 589 5.66 -6.71 25.59
N ILE A 590 5.99 -6.91 24.31
CA ILE A 590 7.13 -6.24 23.69
C ILE A 590 6.67 -4.99 22.95
N LYS A 591 7.34 -3.87 23.20
CA LYS A 591 7.29 -2.67 22.36
C LYS A 591 8.57 -2.56 21.55
N GLN A 592 8.44 -2.25 20.27
CA GLN A 592 9.58 -2.10 19.36
C GLN A 592 9.65 -0.70 18.76
N THR A 593 10.85 -0.14 18.72
CA THR A 593 11.16 1.10 17.98
C THR A 593 12.36 0.85 17.07
N ILE A 594 12.27 1.30 15.82
CA ILE A 594 13.30 1.19 14.79
C ILE A 594 13.69 2.61 14.38
N SER A 595 14.92 2.99 14.64
CA SER A 595 15.47 4.28 14.21
C SER A 595 16.50 4.02 13.11
N HIS A 596 16.27 4.60 11.94
CA HIS A 596 17.13 4.48 10.78
C HIS A 596 17.88 5.80 10.51
N GLN A 597 19.11 5.73 10.03
CA GLN A 597 19.83 6.91 9.59
C GLN A 597 20.69 6.58 8.38
N ALA A 598 20.47 7.27 7.26
CA ALA A 598 21.31 7.21 6.08
C ALA A 598 22.22 8.44 6.02
N ILE A 599 23.53 8.22 6.08
CA ILE A 599 24.56 9.26 5.97
C ILE A 599 25.26 9.13 4.63
N VAL A 600 25.02 10.09 3.74
CA VAL A 600 25.71 10.18 2.46
C VAL A 600 27.06 10.86 2.64
N GLN A 601 28.13 10.20 2.19
CA GLN A 601 29.50 10.67 2.27
C GLN A 601 29.85 11.61 1.09
N PRO A 602 30.93 12.41 1.19
CA PRO A 602 31.37 13.30 0.10
C PRO A 602 31.67 12.59 -1.23
N ASP A 603 31.99 11.29 -1.19
CA ASP A 603 32.26 10.46 -2.36
C ASP A 603 30.99 9.78 -2.94
N GLY A 604 29.81 10.10 -2.38
CA GLY A 604 28.52 9.54 -2.75
C GLY A 604 28.18 8.22 -2.05
N THR A 605 29.11 7.60 -1.31
CA THR A 605 28.85 6.36 -0.57
C THR A 605 27.81 6.61 0.52
N ILE A 606 26.90 5.65 0.76
CA ILE A 606 25.86 5.76 1.77
C ILE A 606 26.14 4.77 2.90
N LEU A 607 26.18 5.27 4.13
CA LEU A 607 26.28 4.48 5.34
C LEU A 607 24.97 4.55 6.12
N ASP A 608 24.35 3.40 6.33
CA ASP A 608 23.14 3.30 7.12
C ASP A 608 23.46 2.85 8.53
N SER A 609 22.77 3.43 9.50
CA SER A 609 22.74 2.99 10.89
C SER A 609 21.30 2.66 11.26
N VAL A 610 21.04 1.40 11.57
CA VAL A 610 19.75 0.91 12.06
C VAL A 610 19.89 0.55 13.53
N VAL A 611 19.08 1.20 14.35
CA VAL A 611 19.00 1.00 15.79
C VAL A 611 17.64 0.43 16.13
N ILE A 612 17.61 -0.74 16.78
CA ILE A 612 16.35 -1.40 17.16
C ILE A 612 16.32 -1.50 18.68
N SER A 613 15.28 -0.92 19.27
CA SER A 613 15.01 -0.96 20.71
C SER A 613 13.79 -1.84 20.98
N ARG A 614 13.94 -2.82 21.87
CA ARG A 614 12.86 -3.70 22.33
C ARG A 614 12.71 -3.57 23.84
N GLU A 615 11.55 -3.09 24.28
CA GLU A 615 11.16 -2.97 25.69
C GLU A 615 10.19 -4.09 26.05
N HIS A 616 10.49 -4.85 27.09
CA HIS A 616 9.58 -5.84 27.64
C HIS A 616 8.80 -5.27 28.83
N THR A 617 7.53 -4.97 28.61
CA THR A 617 6.60 -4.35 29.58
C THR A 617 5.91 -5.34 30.53
N GLY A 618 6.23 -6.62 30.44
CA GLY A 618 5.60 -7.67 31.24
C GLY A 618 6.28 -7.83 32.60
N GLN A 619 5.58 -8.50 33.52
CA GLN A 619 6.09 -8.79 34.87
C GLN A 619 6.52 -10.26 34.97
N ALA A 620 7.63 -10.55 35.65
CA ALA A 620 8.20 -11.90 35.71
C ALA A 620 7.26 -12.98 36.30
N GLU A 621 6.23 -12.57 37.03
CA GLU A 621 5.17 -13.42 37.60
C GLU A 621 4.15 -13.88 36.54
N GLU A 622 4.04 -13.18 35.41
CA GLU A 622 3.14 -13.55 34.31
C GLU A 622 3.65 -14.82 33.61
N LYS A 623 3.00 -15.95 33.89
CA LYS A 623 3.42 -17.29 33.41
C LYS A 623 3.59 -17.41 31.89
N LEU A 624 2.80 -16.67 31.12
CA LEU A 624 2.81 -16.72 29.64
C LEU A 624 3.47 -15.49 29.03
N TYR A 625 3.17 -14.31 29.55
CA TYR A 625 3.55 -13.04 28.93
C TYR A 625 4.81 -12.41 29.51
N GLY A 626 5.20 -12.79 30.72
CA GLY A 626 6.38 -12.27 31.43
C GLY A 626 7.56 -13.25 31.40
N GLN A 627 7.66 -14.02 30.32
CA GLN A 627 8.78 -14.91 30.10
C GLN A 627 9.85 -14.18 29.29
N THR A 628 11.13 -14.52 29.50
CA THR A 628 12.23 -13.97 28.71
C THR A 628 11.95 -14.11 27.21
N ASN A 629 11.99 -13.01 26.47
CA ASN A 629 11.81 -13.01 25.02
C ASN A 629 13.17 -13.35 24.37
N ILE A 630 13.29 -14.52 23.76
CA ILE A 630 14.51 -14.95 23.03
C ILE A 630 14.23 -14.86 21.55
N ASP A 631 14.67 -13.74 20.97
CA ASP A 631 14.44 -13.40 19.57
C ASP A 631 15.67 -13.65 18.71
N TYR A 632 15.45 -14.28 17.55
CA TYR A 632 16.42 -14.33 16.47
C TYR A 632 16.07 -13.27 15.43
N LEU A 633 16.70 -12.11 15.56
CA LEU A 633 16.42 -10.93 14.77
C LEU A 633 17.21 -10.97 13.46
N ARG A 634 16.53 -10.66 12.36
CA ARG A 634 17.09 -10.53 11.02
C ARG A 634 16.73 -9.17 10.44
N ILE A 635 17.69 -8.41 9.95
CA ILE A 635 17.42 -7.27 9.07
C ILE A 635 17.77 -7.63 7.64
N TYR A 636 16.87 -7.33 6.69
CA TYR A 636 17.10 -7.50 5.26
C TYR A 636 17.31 -6.12 4.65
N VAL A 637 18.39 -6.00 3.90
CA VAL A 637 18.88 -4.77 3.28
C VAL A 637 19.22 -5.03 1.81
N PRO A 638 19.50 -4.01 0.97
CA PRO A 638 19.82 -4.23 -0.44
C PRO A 638 20.91 -5.29 -0.66
N ALA A 639 20.75 -6.09 -1.71
CA ALA A 639 21.71 -7.14 -2.03
C ALA A 639 23.09 -6.53 -2.29
N GLY A 640 24.12 -7.07 -1.62
CA GLY A 640 25.48 -6.56 -1.69
C GLY A 640 25.83 -5.50 -0.64
N SER A 641 24.90 -5.11 0.24
CA SER A 641 25.24 -4.28 1.40
C SER A 641 26.30 -4.96 2.27
N GLU A 642 27.28 -4.17 2.73
CA GLU A 642 28.42 -4.66 3.51
C GLU A 642 28.28 -4.26 4.98
N LEU A 643 28.34 -5.23 5.89
CA LEU A 643 28.31 -4.95 7.32
C LEU A 643 29.60 -4.23 7.75
N VAL A 644 29.48 -3.04 8.34
CA VAL A 644 30.59 -2.27 8.90
C VAL A 644 30.75 -2.57 10.39
N ARG A 645 29.65 -2.59 11.12
CA ARG A 645 29.64 -2.85 12.57
C ARG A 645 28.28 -3.36 13.01
N ALA A 646 28.26 -4.27 13.99
CA ALA A 646 27.05 -4.62 14.70
C ALA A 646 27.33 -4.73 16.21
N SER A 647 26.37 -4.37 17.06
CA SER A 647 26.53 -4.42 18.53
C SER A 647 25.21 -4.49 19.29
N GLY A 648 25.27 -4.89 20.58
CA GLY A 648 24.12 -4.94 21.50
C GLY A 648 23.51 -6.33 21.72
N PHE A 649 24.08 -7.37 21.09
CA PHE A 649 23.50 -8.71 21.07
C PHE A 649 23.80 -9.54 22.32
N ILE A 650 22.84 -10.40 22.67
CA ILE A 650 22.93 -11.36 23.78
C ILE A 650 22.62 -12.74 23.22
N TRP A 651 23.50 -13.69 23.50
CA TRP A 651 23.43 -15.03 22.94
C TRP A 651 22.83 -16.00 23.96
N PRO A 652 21.97 -16.93 23.53
CA PRO A 652 21.61 -18.08 24.36
C PRO A 652 22.85 -18.95 24.63
N ASP A 653 22.84 -19.67 25.74
CA ASP A 653 23.92 -20.63 26.06
C ASP A 653 23.94 -21.76 25.02
N GLU A 654 25.10 -22.03 24.41
CA GLU A 654 25.27 -23.09 23.40
C GLU A 654 24.78 -24.46 23.89
N GLN A 655 24.85 -24.73 25.20
CA GLN A 655 24.44 -26.02 25.77
C GLN A 655 22.94 -26.30 25.69
N ILE A 656 22.11 -25.29 25.44
CA ILE A 656 20.66 -25.46 25.37
C ILE A 656 20.19 -25.75 23.94
N PHE A 657 21.07 -25.60 22.95
CA PHE A 657 20.80 -26.00 21.57
C PHE A 657 20.79 -27.53 21.46
N ARG A 658 19.78 -28.05 20.78
CA ARG A 658 19.56 -29.49 20.65
C ARG A 658 20.14 -29.96 19.32
N ALA A 659 21.09 -30.89 19.36
CA ALA A 659 21.62 -31.48 18.14
C ALA A 659 20.52 -32.30 17.42
N PRO A 660 20.35 -32.12 16.09
CA PRO A 660 19.55 -33.02 15.26
C PRO A 660 20.06 -34.45 15.34
N GLU A 661 19.16 -35.42 15.16
CA GLU A 661 19.59 -36.80 14.99
C GLU A 661 20.37 -36.94 13.67
N SER A 662 21.40 -37.79 13.65
CA SER A 662 22.35 -37.86 12.52
C SER A 662 21.72 -38.32 11.19
N TRP A 663 20.54 -38.94 11.25
CA TRP A 663 19.79 -39.44 10.10
C TRP A 663 18.73 -38.45 9.59
N TYR A 664 18.55 -37.29 10.24
CA TYR A 664 17.68 -36.25 9.71
C TYR A 664 18.27 -35.69 8.40
N GLU A 665 17.42 -35.56 7.40
CA GLU A 665 17.81 -35.03 6.10
C GLU A 665 18.05 -33.53 6.19
N LYS A 666 19.00 -33.01 5.39
CA LYS A 666 19.14 -31.57 5.20
C LYS A 666 18.00 -31.08 4.31
N ASP A 667 17.39 -29.96 4.68
CA ASP A 667 16.35 -29.36 3.85
C ASP A 667 16.95 -28.62 2.66
N ALA A 668 16.59 -29.07 1.44
CA ALA A 668 17.08 -28.47 0.20
C ALA A 668 16.57 -27.04 0.02
N THR A 669 15.29 -26.78 0.28
CA THR A 669 14.68 -25.46 0.17
C THR A 669 15.37 -24.44 1.07
N LEU A 670 15.63 -24.80 2.33
CA LEU A 670 16.39 -23.97 3.26
C LEU A 670 17.80 -23.66 2.73
N SER A 671 18.51 -24.68 2.23
CA SER A 671 19.86 -24.52 1.70
C SER A 671 19.91 -23.63 0.45
N ASP A 672 18.86 -23.67 -0.38
CA ASP A 672 18.74 -22.87 -1.59
C ASP A 672 18.37 -21.41 -1.31
N LEU A 673 17.51 -21.17 -0.31
CA LEU A 673 17.01 -19.85 0.04
C LEU A 673 17.94 -19.10 1.01
N GLU A 674 18.59 -19.79 1.95
CA GLU A 674 19.50 -19.20 2.93
C GLU A 674 20.96 -19.53 2.64
N LYS A 675 21.58 -18.69 1.81
CA LYS A 675 22.99 -18.88 1.44
C LYS A 675 23.89 -18.12 2.41
N GLU A 676 24.68 -18.85 3.19
CA GLU A 676 25.65 -18.24 4.09
C GLU A 676 26.78 -17.56 3.31
N ILE A 677 27.03 -16.29 3.63
CA ILE A 677 28.13 -15.50 3.08
C ILE A 677 29.31 -15.54 4.06
N SER A 678 29.05 -15.17 5.32
CA SER A 678 30.07 -15.12 6.37
C SER A 678 29.44 -14.94 7.76
N ILE A 679 30.27 -14.99 8.80
CA ILE A 679 29.91 -14.60 10.16
C ILE A 679 30.90 -13.52 10.60
N ASP A 680 30.40 -12.37 11.06
CA ASP A 680 31.28 -11.33 11.59
C ASP A 680 31.96 -11.80 12.87
N SER A 681 33.29 -11.83 12.85
CA SER A 681 34.10 -12.33 13.95
C SER A 681 33.99 -11.52 15.25
N LYS A 682 33.52 -10.26 15.19
CA LYS A 682 33.46 -9.36 16.36
C LYS A 682 32.12 -9.44 17.07
N SER A 683 31.03 -9.36 16.32
CA SER A 683 29.65 -9.38 16.83
C SER A 683 29.01 -10.77 16.83
N GLY A 684 29.57 -11.71 16.05
CA GLY A 684 28.95 -12.99 15.74
C GLY A 684 27.78 -12.88 14.75
N THR A 685 27.53 -11.71 14.17
CA THR A 685 26.40 -11.51 13.24
C THR A 685 26.55 -12.42 12.04
N ARG A 686 25.55 -13.27 11.81
CA ARG A 686 25.47 -14.13 10.63
C ARG A 686 25.04 -13.29 9.44
N ILE A 687 25.74 -13.44 8.32
CA ILE A 687 25.49 -12.71 7.07
C ILE A 687 25.10 -13.71 6.00
N THR A 688 23.92 -13.52 5.40
CA THR A 688 23.35 -14.42 4.40
C THR A 688 22.85 -13.65 3.18
N SER A 689 22.76 -14.34 2.04
CA SER A 689 22.03 -13.91 0.86
C SER A 689 20.70 -14.64 0.81
N GLU A 690 19.60 -13.90 0.95
CA GLU A 690 18.23 -14.42 1.07
C GLU A 690 17.29 -13.57 0.22
N PHE A 691 16.45 -14.18 -0.62
CA PHE A 691 15.38 -13.48 -1.37
C PHE A 691 15.83 -12.24 -2.16
N GLY A 692 17.06 -12.25 -2.70
CA GLY A 692 17.62 -11.10 -3.42
C GLY A 692 17.94 -9.91 -2.50
N LYS A 693 18.26 -10.19 -1.23
CA LYS A 693 18.67 -9.25 -0.20
C LYS A 693 19.92 -9.78 0.52
N THR A 694 20.68 -8.89 1.12
CA THR A 694 21.65 -9.28 2.16
C THR A 694 20.91 -9.26 3.49
N ALA A 695 21.04 -10.30 4.30
CA ALA A 695 20.47 -10.34 5.64
C ALA A 695 21.57 -10.35 6.71
N PHE A 696 21.38 -9.54 7.75
CA PHE A 696 22.21 -9.53 8.95
C PHE A 696 21.39 -10.07 10.12
N ALA A 697 21.86 -11.15 10.73
CA ALA A 697 21.09 -11.91 11.70
C ALA A 697 21.86 -12.12 13.01
N ASN A 698 21.20 -11.92 14.14
CA ASN A 698 21.79 -12.14 15.46
C ASN A 698 20.72 -12.28 16.56
N TRP A 699 21.12 -12.71 17.75
CA TRP A 699 20.23 -12.92 18.89
C TRP A 699 19.99 -11.65 19.70
N LEU A 700 18.75 -11.47 20.11
CA LEU A 700 18.31 -10.43 21.03
C LEU A 700 17.46 -11.05 22.14
N ILE A 701 17.96 -10.96 23.37
CA ILE A 701 17.27 -11.48 24.55
C ILE A 701 16.81 -10.30 25.40
N THR A 702 15.49 -10.19 25.60
CA THR A 702 14.89 -9.12 26.41
C THR A 702 14.15 -9.73 27.59
N GLU A 703 14.64 -9.44 28.80
CA GLU A 703 14.03 -9.89 30.05
C GLU A 703 12.83 -9.01 30.44
N PRO A 704 11.84 -9.53 31.19
CA PRO A 704 10.73 -8.73 31.71
C PRO A 704 11.19 -7.49 32.47
N GLY A 705 10.61 -6.33 32.15
CA GLY A 705 10.97 -5.03 32.72
C GLY A 705 12.26 -4.41 32.18
N GLN A 706 12.89 -5.01 31.16
CA GLN A 706 14.12 -4.49 30.56
C GLN A 706 13.89 -3.93 29.15
N THR A 707 14.79 -3.03 28.76
CA THR A 707 14.91 -2.53 27.40
C THR A 707 16.28 -2.91 26.87
N ASN A 708 16.31 -3.57 25.71
CA ASN A 708 17.53 -3.92 25.02
C ASN A 708 17.58 -3.19 23.68
N GLN A 709 18.78 -2.75 23.31
CA GLN A 709 19.02 -1.99 22.10
C GLN A 709 20.17 -2.61 21.32
N ILE A 710 19.95 -2.81 20.03
CA ILE A 710 20.95 -3.29 19.08
C ILE A 710 21.19 -2.26 17.99
N GLN A 711 22.35 -2.35 17.35
CA GLN A 711 22.71 -1.49 16.22
C GLN A 711 23.38 -2.29 15.12
N PHE A 712 22.99 -2.03 13.88
CA PHE A 712 23.70 -2.41 12.67
C PHE A 712 24.14 -1.15 11.94
N ILE A 713 25.40 -1.11 11.52
CA ILE A 713 25.93 -0.11 10.61
C ILE A 713 26.42 -0.85 9.37
N TYR A 714 25.93 -0.47 8.20
CA TYR A 714 26.28 -1.10 6.94
C TYR A 714 26.41 -0.08 5.82
N LYS A 715 27.17 -0.45 4.79
CA LYS A 715 27.37 0.33 3.58
C LYS A 715 26.44 -0.17 2.48
N LEU A 716 25.71 0.72 1.83
CA LEU A 716 24.87 0.35 0.69
C LEU A 716 25.71 -0.02 -0.54
N PRO A 717 25.17 -0.86 -1.45
CA PRO A 717 25.89 -1.34 -2.63
C PRO A 717 25.92 -0.32 -3.78
N PHE A 718 25.29 0.85 -3.59
CA PHE A 718 25.22 1.93 -4.58
C PHE A 718 25.61 3.27 -3.94
N LYS A 719 25.87 4.26 -4.79
CA LYS A 719 26.19 5.63 -4.39
C LYS A 719 25.02 6.56 -4.72
N ALA A 720 24.85 7.62 -3.93
CA ALA A 720 23.87 8.67 -4.14
C ALA A 720 24.11 9.44 -5.47
N TRP A 721 25.36 9.49 -5.92
CA TRP A 721 25.77 9.98 -7.23
C TRP A 721 27.07 9.29 -7.67
N GLU A 722 27.29 9.22 -8.98
CA GLU A 722 28.60 8.87 -9.51
C GLU A 722 29.50 10.11 -9.51
N GLN A 723 30.75 9.98 -9.06
CA GLN A 723 31.73 11.01 -9.38
C GLN A 723 32.07 10.94 -10.87
N PRO A 724 32.31 12.08 -11.54
CA PRO A 724 32.81 12.08 -12.92
C PRO A 724 34.26 11.57 -12.93
N GLU A 725 34.45 10.26 -12.78
CA GLU A 725 35.71 9.60 -13.10
C GLU A 725 35.75 9.40 -14.61
N ASP A 726 36.54 10.27 -15.26
CA ASP A 726 37.19 10.11 -16.58
C ASP A 726 36.43 9.27 -17.61
N ARG A 727 35.11 9.49 -17.74
CA ARG A 727 34.36 8.98 -18.88
C ARG A 727 34.89 9.72 -20.10
N SER A 728 35.72 9.03 -20.89
CA SER A 728 36.03 9.37 -22.28
C SER A 728 34.71 9.45 -23.08
N LEU A 729 34.02 10.59 -22.95
CA LEU A 729 32.74 10.87 -23.58
C LEU A 729 32.97 11.92 -24.66
N ASN A 730 32.59 11.52 -25.87
CA ASN A 730 32.58 12.35 -27.08
C ASN A 730 31.92 13.71 -26.82
N ASN A 731 32.52 14.76 -27.38
CA ASN A 731 32.19 16.17 -27.19
C ASN A 731 30.69 16.55 -27.40
N TRP A 732 29.88 15.71 -28.03
CA TRP A 732 28.45 15.97 -28.24
C TRP A 732 27.55 15.70 -27.01
N ALA A 733 27.98 14.88 -26.05
CA ALA A 733 27.19 14.62 -24.82
C ALA A 733 27.19 15.79 -23.83
N LYS A 734 28.17 16.71 -23.93
CA LYS A 734 28.30 17.90 -23.07
C LYS A 734 27.27 18.99 -23.38
N ILE A 735 26.62 18.96 -24.54
CA ILE A 735 25.70 20.02 -25.00
C ILE A 735 24.28 19.81 -24.45
N PHE A 736 23.95 18.61 -23.96
CA PHE A 736 22.59 18.23 -23.54
C PHE A 736 22.46 17.78 -22.08
N GLN A 737 23.52 17.85 -21.27
CA GLN A 737 23.42 17.61 -19.82
C GLN A 737 23.05 18.91 -19.10
N SER A 738 21.90 18.94 -18.42
CA SER A 738 21.62 19.95 -17.40
C SER A 738 22.72 19.87 -16.32
N GLU A 739 23.42 20.98 -16.09
CA GLU A 739 24.71 21.07 -15.37
C GLU A 739 24.66 20.88 -13.84
N ASP A 740 23.51 20.54 -13.25
CA ASP A 740 23.41 20.38 -11.80
C ASP A 740 23.42 18.90 -11.38
N PRO A 741 24.40 18.43 -10.59
CA PRO A 741 24.35 17.10 -10.02
C PRO A 741 23.17 17.03 -9.05
N SER A 742 22.16 16.24 -9.42
CA SER A 742 21.03 15.89 -8.58
C SER A 742 21.21 14.47 -8.06
N SER A 743 20.90 14.27 -6.78
CA SER A 743 20.91 12.97 -6.12
C SER A 743 19.48 12.55 -5.84
N LYS A 744 19.16 11.28 -6.06
CA LYS A 744 17.87 10.68 -5.73
C LYS A 744 18.12 9.58 -4.71
N TYR A 745 17.48 9.69 -3.56
CA TYR A 745 17.52 8.64 -2.54
C TYR A 745 16.10 8.23 -2.20
N GLN A 746 15.85 6.92 -2.18
CA GLN A 746 14.56 6.36 -1.83
C GLN A 746 14.77 5.23 -0.83
N LEU A 747 14.03 5.29 0.27
CA LEU A 747 14.02 4.29 1.34
C LEU A 747 12.68 3.57 1.34
N ILE A 748 12.71 2.25 1.17
CA ILE A 748 11.55 1.36 1.29
C ILE A 748 11.66 0.62 2.62
N VAL A 749 10.67 0.76 3.49
CA VAL A 749 10.60 0.04 4.76
C VAL A 749 9.43 -0.92 4.74
N GLN A 750 9.73 -2.20 4.83
CA GLN A 750 8.74 -3.26 4.83
C GLN A 750 8.33 -3.62 6.26
N LYS A 751 7.02 -3.70 6.50
CA LYS A 751 6.42 -4.14 7.75
C LYS A 751 6.50 -5.66 7.91
N GLN A 752 6.81 -6.09 9.13
CA GLN A 752 6.61 -7.47 9.58
C GLN A 752 5.15 -7.69 10.00
N SER A 753 4.57 -8.82 9.58
CA SER A 753 3.24 -9.24 10.07
C SER A 753 3.29 -9.53 11.58
N GLY A 754 2.18 -9.30 12.29
CA GLY A 754 2.04 -9.65 13.71
C GLY A 754 2.66 -8.66 14.72
N ILE A 755 3.35 -7.61 14.25
CA ILE A 755 3.91 -6.56 15.12
C ILE A 755 3.64 -5.18 14.54
N THR A 756 3.41 -4.20 15.41
CA THR A 756 3.40 -2.78 15.09
C THR A 756 4.64 -2.15 15.72
N SER A 757 5.52 -1.59 14.89
CA SER A 757 6.76 -0.94 15.34
C SER A 757 6.66 0.56 15.14
N ASN A 758 7.20 1.34 16.06
CA ASN A 758 7.48 2.74 15.78
C ASN A 758 8.71 2.85 14.88
N PHE A 759 8.64 3.69 13.86
CA PHE A 759 9.73 3.91 12.91
C PHE A 759 10.01 5.40 12.77
N ASP A 760 11.28 5.77 12.88
CA ASP A 760 11.80 7.11 12.56
C ASP A 760 13.04 6.99 11.68
N SER A 761 13.33 8.07 10.92
CA SER A 761 14.49 8.06 10.04
C SER A 761 15.11 9.44 9.83
N GLN A 762 16.41 9.47 9.56
CA GLN A 762 17.13 10.67 9.14
C GLN A 762 17.96 10.39 7.88
N ILE A 763 17.90 11.31 6.92
CA ILE A 763 18.67 11.25 5.68
C ILE A 763 19.55 12.49 5.65
N ILE A 764 20.87 12.31 5.70
CA ILE A 764 21.83 13.38 5.91
C ILE A 764 22.83 13.39 4.75
N TYR A 765 22.92 14.52 4.05
CA TYR A 765 23.90 14.76 3.00
C TYR A 765 25.07 15.63 3.50
N PRO A 766 26.22 15.62 2.80
CA PRO A 766 27.31 16.55 3.09
C PRO A 766 26.87 18.01 2.93
N GLU A 767 27.66 18.93 3.49
CA GLU A 767 27.48 20.36 3.24
C GLU A 767 27.53 20.67 1.73
N GLY A 768 26.79 21.70 1.31
CA GLY A 768 26.68 22.06 -0.11
C GLY A 768 25.61 21.27 -0.88
N TRP A 769 24.71 20.56 -0.20
CA TRP A 769 23.51 19.97 -0.80
C TRP A 769 22.25 20.53 -0.16
N SER A 770 21.20 20.74 -0.96
CA SER A 770 19.88 21.18 -0.50
C SER A 770 18.76 20.30 -1.06
N PRO A 771 17.69 20.04 -0.28
CA PRO A 771 16.54 19.29 -0.77
C PRO A 771 15.72 20.15 -1.74
N ILE A 772 15.34 19.56 -2.88
CA ILE A 772 14.48 20.23 -3.88
C ILE A 772 13.11 19.56 -4.02
N TRP A 773 12.99 18.30 -3.59
CA TRP A 773 11.72 17.57 -3.63
C TRP A 773 11.74 16.42 -2.62
N GLN A 774 10.56 16.12 -2.08
CA GLN A 774 10.36 14.99 -1.19
C GLN A 774 8.99 14.36 -1.41
N ASN A 775 8.85 13.09 -1.04
CA ASN A 775 7.57 12.40 -0.94
C ASN A 775 7.61 11.39 0.21
N GLY A 776 6.46 11.25 0.89
CA GLY A 776 6.25 10.30 1.98
C GLY A 776 5.71 10.98 3.24
N ASP A 777 5.00 10.20 4.06
CA ASP A 777 4.33 10.69 5.26
C ASP A 777 5.36 11.18 6.30
N GLY A 778 5.08 12.32 6.95
CA GLY A 778 5.86 12.78 8.11
C GLY A 778 7.28 13.26 7.81
N VAL A 779 7.61 13.52 6.53
CA VAL A 779 8.92 14.05 6.12
C VAL A 779 9.00 15.55 6.39
N ASN A 780 10.06 15.95 7.09
CA ASN A 780 10.44 17.33 7.33
C ASN A 780 11.81 17.60 6.72
N LEU A 781 11.89 18.59 5.83
CA LEU A 781 13.15 18.97 5.19
C LEU A 781 14.09 19.67 6.20
N ALA A 782 15.36 19.31 6.12
CA ALA A 782 16.46 19.96 6.83
C ALA A 782 17.36 20.70 5.82
N SER A 783 18.33 21.48 6.31
CA SER A 783 19.23 22.25 5.44
C SER A 783 20.03 21.38 4.47
N ASN A 784 20.44 20.19 4.91
CA ASN A 784 21.24 19.23 4.15
C ASN A 784 20.59 17.84 4.08
N GLY A 785 19.25 17.75 4.09
CA GLY A 785 18.59 16.45 4.02
C GLY A 785 17.13 16.47 4.46
N ALA A 786 16.70 15.41 5.14
CA ALA A 786 15.36 15.29 5.67
C ALA A 786 15.31 14.41 6.93
N ALA A 787 14.32 14.66 7.78
CA ALA A 787 13.96 13.81 8.91
C ALA A 787 12.53 13.28 8.72
N ILE A 788 12.30 12.03 9.07
CA ILE A 788 10.99 11.39 9.08
C ILE A 788 10.58 11.26 10.54
N ASN A 789 9.47 11.91 10.91
CA ASN A 789 8.93 11.84 12.26
C ASN A 789 8.56 10.41 12.62
N SER A 790 8.70 10.07 13.91
CA SER A 790 8.28 8.77 14.43
C SER A 790 6.82 8.50 14.07
N THR A 791 6.58 7.38 13.39
CA THR A 791 5.27 6.93 12.96
C THR A 791 5.10 5.43 13.20
N GLU A 792 3.87 4.96 13.34
CA GLU A 792 3.58 3.54 13.43
C GLU A 792 3.72 2.89 12.04
N LEU A 793 4.52 1.83 11.96
CA LEU A 793 4.69 1.02 10.76
C LEU A 793 3.55 0.00 10.66
N ASN A 794 2.36 0.47 10.27
CA ASN A 794 1.15 -0.33 10.08
C ASN A 794 1.04 -0.95 8.67
N ASN A 795 1.74 -0.40 7.69
CA ASN A 795 1.91 -0.96 6.35
C ASN A 795 3.34 -0.72 5.84
N ASP A 796 3.65 -1.25 4.66
CA ASP A 796 4.91 -0.95 3.98
C ASP A 796 4.95 0.54 3.59
N LYS A 797 6.09 1.20 3.82
CA LYS A 797 6.25 2.64 3.62
C LYS A 797 7.40 2.94 2.66
N ILE A 798 7.27 4.04 1.92
CA ILE A 798 8.28 4.52 0.98
C ILE A 798 8.49 6.01 1.20
N TRP A 799 9.74 6.42 1.33
CA TRP A 799 10.15 7.82 1.40
C TRP A 799 11.14 8.12 0.30
N SER A 800 10.98 9.27 -0.35
CA SER A 800 11.84 9.70 -1.45
C SER A 800 12.34 11.11 -1.22
N LEU A 801 13.62 11.35 -1.49
CA LEU A 801 14.28 12.63 -1.35
C LEU A 801 15.12 12.91 -2.59
N VAL A 802 14.93 14.08 -3.17
CA VAL A 802 15.78 14.58 -4.25
C VAL A 802 16.57 15.78 -3.74
N MET A 803 17.88 15.67 -3.85
CA MET A 803 18.83 16.70 -3.44
C MET A 803 19.50 17.32 -4.67
N LYS A 804 19.79 18.61 -4.58
CA LYS A 804 20.59 19.35 -5.56
C LYS A 804 21.87 19.82 -4.87
N LYS A 805 23.01 19.75 -5.57
CA LYS A 805 24.23 20.39 -5.10
C LYS A 805 24.10 21.90 -5.26
N ASN A 806 24.45 22.63 -4.22
CA ASN A 806 24.50 24.09 -4.23
C ASN A 806 25.72 24.55 -5.04
N GLU A 807 25.56 25.63 -5.80
CA GLU A 807 26.64 26.28 -6.57
C GLU A 807 27.73 26.88 -5.68
#